data_AF-A0A8S0UUF6-F1
#
_entry.id   AF-A0A8S0UUF6-F1
#
_cell.length_a   1.000
_cell.length_b   1.000
_cell.length_c   1.000
_cell.angle_alpha   90.00
_cell.angle_beta   90.00
_cell.angle_gamma   90.00
#
_symmetry.space_group_name_H-M   'P 1'
#
loop_
_entity.id
_entity.type
_entity.pdbx_description
1 polymer ?
#
loop_
_entity_poly.entity_id
_entity_poly.type
_entity_poly.pdbx_seq_one_letter_code
_entity_poly.pdbx_strand_id
1 'polypeptide(L)'
;MAFYGLSSGFFFSFLFLFLSNLITLVASGSIGVNYGRVANNLPLPPQVVQLLKAQGLTKVKIFDTDSNVLSALSGSGISVTVALPNEQLSSAAASQSYTDNWVQTNIIPYYPKTLIDAIAVGNEVTPPSLVPAMKNIYASLLKYDVASKIKVSSPLALSILQSSYPPSSGSFQSDLIEPVFKPMLNFLKQTGSYFMINAYPFFAYSGSTDISLDYALFQDGKGVTDPNNGLVYKSLFEAQLDAVYASMNALGFNDLKMVVTETGWPSNGDANEKGANIVNAAKHNGNVVRRALTGGGTPLRPNEPLNVYIFALFNENQKGGPTSERNFGLFYPNQVKVYDIPLTLEGAKSTMDKWIKDPVTPSPQVSWCVAKGDAEEKKLQEALDYACGQGAADCSLIQKGGKCYDPNTLEAHASYAFNSYYQKNSRGSGTCDFGGTAKVVTEPPKFGNCEFSTGEASVNKVGQTWCVANGAAGAKKLQEALDYACGEGKADCSPIQKGAACYDPNTLEAHASYALNSYYQKNSRRSGTCDFGGAAKVITESPKFGNCEFSTGEASESKVEQTWCVANSVAGDKILQEALDYACGQGGADCGPIQNGAKCYEPNTLEAHASYAFNNYYQKNSRRSGTCDFGGAAKVVTESPKFGNCEFSTGAVTASKVGQTWCVANSEAGEAKLQAALDYACGEGGADCRPIQEGSTCYDPNTLEAHASYAFNSYYQKNSRRSGTCDFGGAAKVVTQSPKFGNCEYPTSY
;
A
#
# COMPACT_ATOMS: atom_id res chain seq x y z
N MET A 1 38.12 -77.25 -2.19
CA MET A 1 36.89 -77.40 -1.38
C MET A 1 36.99 -76.37 -0.27
N ALA A 2 36.25 -75.25 -0.34
CA ALA A 2 34.83 -75.11 0.06
C ALA A 2 34.63 -75.31 1.57
N PHE A 3 33.86 -74.53 2.33
CA PHE A 3 33.19 -73.22 2.17
C PHE A 3 32.73 -72.86 3.62
N TYR A 4 32.98 -71.62 4.11
CA TYR A 4 32.15 -70.73 4.99
C TYR A 4 31.68 -71.21 6.39
N GLY A 5 31.68 -70.42 7.48
CA GLY A 5 31.89 -68.98 7.68
C GLY A 5 30.61 -68.24 8.10
N LEU A 6 30.26 -68.26 9.40
CA LEU A 6 29.09 -67.56 9.98
C LEU A 6 29.49 -66.80 11.25
N SER A 7 29.64 -65.47 11.17
CA SER A 7 29.25 -64.50 12.22
C SER A 7 29.52 -63.05 11.76
N SER A 8 28.78 -62.53 10.78
CA SER A 8 28.84 -61.11 10.37
C SER A 8 27.46 -60.49 10.02
N GLY A 9 26.36 -61.22 10.22
CA GLY A 9 25.05 -60.83 9.69
C GLY A 9 24.18 -59.93 10.59
N PHE A 10 24.37 -59.94 11.91
CA PHE A 10 23.43 -59.25 12.83
C PHE A 10 23.85 -57.84 13.28
N PHE A 11 25.14 -57.49 13.16
CA PHE A 11 25.61 -56.15 13.54
C PHE A 11 25.45 -55.09 12.43
N PHE A 12 25.37 -55.51 11.16
CA PHE A 12 25.21 -54.59 10.03
C PHE A 12 23.76 -54.13 9.78
N SER A 13 22.75 -54.89 10.23
CA SER A 13 21.34 -54.51 10.05
C SER A 13 20.88 -53.46 11.07
N PHE A 14 21.43 -53.45 12.28
CA PHE A 14 21.16 -52.41 13.28
C PHE A 14 21.88 -51.09 12.98
N LEU A 15 23.05 -51.12 12.31
CA LEU A 15 23.77 -49.90 11.92
C LEU A 15 23.08 -49.18 10.74
N PHE A 16 22.44 -49.92 9.82
CA PHE A 16 21.65 -49.33 8.71
C PHE A 16 20.30 -48.74 9.17
N LEU A 17 19.71 -49.25 10.26
CA LEU A 17 18.48 -48.70 10.85
C LEU A 17 18.72 -47.50 11.78
N PHE A 18 19.95 -47.31 12.28
CA PHE A 18 20.35 -46.10 13.01
C PHE A 18 20.83 -44.96 12.11
N LEU A 19 21.29 -45.24 10.88
CA LEU A 19 21.66 -44.21 9.90
C LEU A 19 20.48 -43.68 9.05
N SER A 20 19.29 -44.29 9.13
CA SER A 20 18.10 -43.88 8.36
C SER A 20 17.18 -42.88 9.10
N ASN A 21 17.56 -42.42 10.29
CA ASN A 21 16.89 -41.33 11.01
C ASN A 21 17.83 -40.14 11.29
N LEU A 22 18.73 -39.80 10.35
CA LEU A 22 19.10 -38.40 10.20
C LEU A 22 17.90 -37.69 9.57
N ILE A 23 16.91 -37.37 10.41
CA ILE A 23 16.04 -36.24 10.12
C ILE A 23 17.01 -35.06 10.05
N THR A 24 17.38 -34.66 8.83
CA THR A 24 18.05 -33.39 8.62
C THR A 24 17.12 -32.35 9.20
N LEU A 25 17.43 -31.88 10.40
CA LEU A 25 16.79 -30.71 10.97
C LEU A 25 17.16 -29.58 10.00
N VAL A 26 16.27 -29.28 9.04
CA VAL A 26 16.43 -28.11 8.19
C VAL A 26 16.50 -26.95 9.16
N ALA A 27 17.65 -26.27 9.19
CA ALA A 27 17.84 -25.16 10.12
C ALA A 27 16.72 -24.15 9.85
N SER A 28 15.87 -23.90 10.85
CA SER A 28 14.84 -22.88 10.74
C SER A 28 15.51 -21.54 10.54
N GLY A 29 14.91 -20.69 9.71
CA GLY A 29 15.34 -19.30 9.55
C GLY A 29 15.23 -18.50 10.84
N SER A 30 15.55 -17.21 10.76
CA SER A 30 15.46 -16.29 11.91
C SER A 30 14.71 -15.02 11.55
N ILE A 31 14.04 -14.46 12.56
CA ILE A 31 13.38 -13.16 12.47
C ILE A 31 14.11 -12.16 13.37
N GLY A 32 14.43 -11.02 12.79
CA GLY A 32 14.79 -9.79 13.49
C GLY A 32 13.84 -8.66 13.11
N VAL A 33 14.11 -7.48 13.67
CA VAL A 33 13.33 -6.27 13.36
C VAL A 33 14.25 -5.07 13.18
N ASN A 34 13.90 -4.16 12.28
CA ASN A 34 14.56 -2.87 12.15
C ASN A 34 14.07 -1.91 13.23
N TYR A 35 14.97 -1.41 14.06
CA TYR A 35 14.69 -0.36 15.03
C TYR A 35 15.04 1.00 14.45
N GLY A 36 14.16 1.48 13.56
CA GLY A 36 14.18 2.84 13.02
C GLY A 36 13.84 3.86 14.11
N ARG A 37 14.46 5.04 14.01
CA ARG A 37 14.38 6.12 15.01
C ARG A 37 14.20 7.51 14.37
N VAL A 38 13.69 7.59 13.16
CA VAL A 38 13.32 8.86 12.51
C VAL A 38 11.95 9.29 13.06
N ALA A 39 11.91 9.61 14.35
CA ALA A 39 10.72 9.97 15.10
C ALA A 39 11.07 10.70 16.40
N ASN A 40 10.12 11.47 16.94
CA ASN A 40 10.31 12.27 18.16
C ASN A 40 9.50 11.77 19.38
N ASN A 41 8.83 10.64 19.28
CA ASN A 41 7.89 10.14 20.29
C ASN A 41 8.11 8.67 20.67
N LEU A 42 9.28 8.10 20.35
CA LEU A 42 9.58 6.69 20.61
C LEU A 42 9.96 6.43 22.08
N PRO A 43 9.79 5.19 22.58
CA PRO A 43 10.26 4.78 23.89
C PRO A 43 11.77 4.90 24.02
N LEU A 44 12.24 4.98 25.27
CA LEU A 44 13.68 4.97 25.56
C LEU A 44 14.29 3.60 25.23
N PRO A 45 15.57 3.53 24.83
CA PRO A 45 16.22 2.27 24.45
C PRO A 45 16.06 1.10 25.45
N PRO A 46 16.14 1.28 26.78
CA PRO A 46 15.89 0.19 27.72
C PRO A 46 14.46 -0.39 27.66
N GLN A 47 13.46 0.46 27.41
CA GLN A 47 12.07 0.01 27.22
C GLN A 47 11.93 -0.77 25.92
N VAL A 48 12.62 -0.34 24.86
CA VAL A 48 12.65 -1.07 23.59
C VAL A 48 13.28 -2.46 23.76
N VAL A 49 14.37 -2.58 24.53
CA VAL A 49 14.98 -3.88 24.84
C VAL A 49 14.01 -4.79 25.60
N GLN A 50 13.24 -4.25 26.55
CA GLN A 50 12.19 -5.00 27.25
C GLN A 50 11.10 -5.45 26.29
N LEU A 51 10.65 -4.58 25.38
CA LEU A 51 9.67 -4.92 24.36
C LEU A 51 10.17 -6.06 23.45
N LEU A 52 11.39 -5.96 22.92
CA LEU A 52 11.99 -7.00 22.08
C LEU A 52 12.01 -8.36 22.80
N LYS A 53 12.44 -8.39 24.06
CA LYS A 53 12.41 -9.60 24.90
C LYS A 53 10.99 -10.14 25.11
N ALA A 54 10.04 -9.27 25.42
CA ALA A 54 8.63 -9.65 25.62
C ALA A 54 8.00 -10.24 24.35
N GLN A 55 8.46 -9.84 23.17
CA GLN A 55 8.01 -10.39 21.89
C GLN A 55 8.83 -11.61 21.43
N GLY A 56 9.84 -12.03 22.19
CA GLY A 56 10.70 -13.15 21.84
C GLY A 56 11.67 -12.87 20.68
N LEU A 57 11.90 -11.60 20.35
CA LEU A 57 12.84 -11.19 19.32
C LEU A 57 14.27 -11.23 19.84
N THR A 58 15.14 -11.94 19.12
CA THR A 58 16.56 -12.11 19.50
C THR A 58 17.52 -11.36 18.58
N LYS A 59 17.01 -10.64 17.57
CA LYS A 59 17.81 -9.89 16.61
C LYS A 59 17.20 -8.52 16.33
N VAL A 60 18.04 -7.50 16.23
CA VAL A 60 17.64 -6.14 15.87
C VAL A 60 18.65 -5.52 14.90
N LYS A 61 18.18 -4.72 13.95
CA LYS A 61 19.04 -3.89 13.08
C LYS A 61 18.81 -2.42 13.41
N ILE A 62 19.89 -1.66 13.57
CA ILE A 62 19.86 -0.19 13.69
C ILE A 62 20.62 0.43 12.53
N PHE A 63 20.31 1.70 12.23
CA PHE A 63 20.82 2.43 11.06
C PHE A 63 22.02 3.33 11.37
N ASP A 64 22.64 3.12 12.54
CA ASP A 64 23.77 3.89 13.06
C ASP A 64 24.53 3.04 14.11
N THR A 65 25.33 3.71 14.96
CA THR A 65 26.04 3.14 16.11
C THR A 65 25.76 3.92 17.41
N ASP A 66 24.51 4.34 17.61
CA ASP A 66 24.09 5.12 18.77
C ASP A 66 24.43 4.43 20.10
N SER A 67 25.19 5.15 20.92
CA SER A 67 25.75 4.64 22.18
C SER A 67 24.69 4.28 23.21
N ASN A 68 23.55 4.99 23.23
CA ASN A 68 22.47 4.73 24.18
C ASN A 68 21.79 3.38 23.88
N VAL A 69 21.54 3.08 22.60
CA VAL A 69 21.00 1.78 22.19
C VAL A 69 21.99 0.65 22.39
N LEU A 70 23.25 0.83 22.00
CA LEU A 70 24.28 -0.19 22.19
C LEU A 70 24.49 -0.49 23.68
N SER A 71 24.44 0.52 24.54
CA SER A 71 24.51 0.34 26.01
C SER A 71 23.28 -0.38 26.55
N ALA A 72 22.07 -0.04 26.08
CA ALA A 72 20.84 -0.69 26.53
C ALA A 72 20.77 -2.18 26.14
N LEU A 73 21.36 -2.56 25.01
CA LEU A 73 21.44 -3.95 24.54
C LEU A 73 22.48 -4.79 25.29
N SER A 74 23.36 -4.17 26.08
CA SER A 74 24.44 -4.83 26.81
C SER A 74 23.88 -5.91 27.76
N GLY A 75 24.36 -7.15 27.61
CA GLY A 75 23.91 -8.30 28.41
C GLY A 75 22.46 -8.73 28.13
N SER A 76 21.80 -8.18 27.10
CA SER A 76 20.41 -8.51 26.80
C SER A 76 20.23 -9.88 26.16
N GLY A 77 21.26 -10.40 25.49
CA GLY A 77 21.21 -11.61 24.67
C GLY A 77 20.63 -11.38 23.27
N ILE A 78 20.21 -10.16 22.93
CA ILE A 78 19.74 -9.78 21.60
C ILE A 78 20.95 -9.42 20.73
N SER A 79 21.08 -10.01 19.55
CA SER A 79 22.11 -9.62 18.59
C SER A 79 21.72 -8.36 17.83
N VAL A 80 22.71 -7.53 17.50
CA VAL A 80 22.50 -6.28 16.79
C VAL A 80 23.38 -6.18 15.55
N THR A 81 22.74 -5.90 14.41
CA THR A 81 23.41 -5.41 13.22
C THR A 81 23.42 -3.89 13.27
N VAL A 82 24.60 -3.28 13.25
CA VAL A 82 24.80 -1.81 13.26
C VAL A 82 25.12 -1.29 11.85
N ALA A 83 25.04 0.01 11.62
CA ALA A 83 25.38 0.57 10.31
C ALA A 83 26.49 1.65 10.35
N LEU A 84 27.33 1.62 9.31
CA LEU A 84 28.14 2.77 8.91
C LEU A 84 27.30 3.61 7.94
N PRO A 85 26.89 4.84 8.30
CA PRO A 85 26.00 5.66 7.48
C PRO A 85 26.58 6.01 6.09
N ASN A 86 25.69 6.27 5.13
CA ASN A 86 26.05 6.56 3.74
C ASN A 86 27.04 7.72 3.61
N GLU A 87 26.90 8.74 4.45
CA GLU A 87 27.71 9.96 4.46
C GLU A 87 29.17 9.68 4.83
N GLN A 88 29.45 8.55 5.50
CA GLN A 88 30.79 8.17 5.94
C GLN A 88 31.52 7.26 4.95
N LEU A 89 30.86 6.79 3.89
CA LEU A 89 31.43 5.83 2.93
C LEU A 89 32.71 6.35 2.28
N SER A 90 32.73 7.61 1.85
CA SER A 90 33.90 8.19 1.20
C SER A 90 35.11 8.29 2.14
N SER A 91 34.90 8.70 3.39
CA SER A 91 35.97 8.75 4.41
C SER A 91 36.45 7.35 4.79
N ALA A 92 35.53 6.40 4.95
CA ALA A 92 35.85 5.01 5.26
C ALA A 92 36.63 4.33 4.13
N ALA A 93 36.31 4.63 2.87
CA ALA A 93 37.04 4.14 1.70
C ALA A 93 38.45 4.73 1.59
N ALA A 94 38.58 6.04 1.85
CA ALA A 94 39.82 6.77 1.62
C ALA A 94 40.89 6.51 2.70
N SER A 95 40.51 6.08 3.91
CA SER A 95 41.43 6.03 5.05
C SER A 95 41.24 4.81 5.95
N GLN A 96 42.28 3.98 6.06
CA GLN A 96 42.34 2.89 7.03
C GLN A 96 42.37 3.42 8.49
N SER A 97 43.04 4.54 8.76
CA SER A 97 43.06 5.11 10.10
C SER A 97 41.69 5.64 10.53
N TYR A 98 40.88 6.12 9.58
CA TYR A 98 39.50 6.50 9.84
C TYR A 98 38.66 5.30 10.29
N THR A 99 38.71 4.18 9.55
CA THR A 99 37.96 2.96 9.89
C THR A 99 38.47 2.31 11.17
N ASP A 100 39.78 2.37 11.44
CA ASP A 100 40.36 1.90 12.70
C ASP A 100 39.81 2.67 13.90
N ASN A 101 39.72 4.00 13.79
CA ASN A 101 39.15 4.84 14.83
C ASN A 101 37.63 4.63 14.96
N TRP A 102 36.94 4.47 13.82
CA TRP A 102 35.51 4.21 13.80
C TRP A 102 35.18 2.91 14.53
N VAL A 103 35.89 1.81 14.25
CA VAL A 103 35.69 0.52 14.95
C VAL A 103 36.06 0.63 16.42
N GLN A 104 37.18 1.29 16.75
CA GLN A 104 37.61 1.50 18.13
C GLN A 104 36.60 2.28 18.97
N THR A 105 35.89 3.22 18.35
CA THR A 105 34.93 4.09 19.04
C THR A 105 33.55 3.46 19.11
N ASN A 106 33.09 2.83 18.03
CA ASN A 106 31.69 2.46 17.86
C ASN A 106 31.40 0.97 18.10
N ILE A 107 32.43 0.11 18.09
CA ILE A 107 32.25 -1.35 18.20
C ILE A 107 32.92 -1.88 19.47
N ILE A 108 34.21 -1.62 19.63
CA ILE A 108 35.04 -2.20 20.70
C ILE A 108 34.53 -1.90 22.13
N PRO A 109 34.00 -0.71 22.45
CA PRO A 109 33.54 -0.43 23.82
C PRO A 109 32.31 -1.26 24.23
N TYR A 110 31.53 -1.77 23.26
CA TYR A 110 30.27 -2.45 23.50
C TYR A 110 30.39 -3.97 23.36
N TYR A 111 31.19 -4.45 22.40
CA TYR A 111 31.41 -5.87 22.17
C TYR A 111 32.40 -6.47 23.20
N PRO A 112 32.15 -7.68 23.77
CA PRO A 112 31.10 -8.65 23.45
C PRO A 112 29.84 -8.56 24.32
N LYS A 113 29.75 -7.60 25.26
CA LYS A 113 28.56 -7.51 26.15
C LYS A 113 27.30 -7.20 25.35
N THR A 114 27.41 -6.32 24.36
CA THR A 114 26.42 -6.14 23.30
C THR A 114 26.82 -7.03 22.13
N LEU A 115 25.91 -7.93 21.72
CA LEU A 115 26.18 -8.94 20.70
C LEU A 115 26.09 -8.33 19.29
N ILE A 116 27.06 -7.51 18.92
CA ILE A 116 27.17 -6.98 17.56
C ILE A 116 27.51 -8.16 16.62
N ASP A 117 26.63 -8.48 15.68
CA ASP A 117 26.79 -9.64 14.79
C ASP A 117 27.21 -9.26 13.36
N ALA A 118 26.88 -8.04 12.94
CA ALA A 118 27.26 -7.52 11.63
C ALA A 118 27.33 -5.99 11.59
N ILE A 119 28.10 -5.49 10.63
CA ILE A 119 28.16 -4.09 10.22
C ILE A 119 27.60 -3.99 8.80
N ALA A 120 26.50 -3.28 8.66
CA ALA A 120 25.94 -2.82 7.39
C ALA A 120 26.69 -1.54 6.94
N VAL A 121 27.52 -1.65 5.92
CA VAL A 121 28.31 -0.53 5.39
C VAL A 121 27.50 0.15 4.29
N GLY A 122 26.92 1.30 4.60
CA GLY A 122 25.93 1.96 3.76
C GLY A 122 24.55 1.29 3.79
N ASN A 123 23.59 1.88 3.09
CA ASN A 123 22.24 1.37 2.90
C ASN A 123 21.69 1.85 1.55
N GLU A 124 21.32 0.90 0.68
CA GLU A 124 20.68 1.11 -0.63
C GLU A 124 21.45 2.01 -1.62
N VAL A 125 22.77 2.05 -1.50
CA VAL A 125 23.65 2.84 -2.38
C VAL A 125 24.76 1.98 -2.94
N THR A 126 25.23 2.30 -4.15
CA THR A 126 26.34 1.59 -4.82
C THR A 126 27.43 2.54 -5.32
N PRO A 127 27.94 3.49 -4.50
CA PRO A 127 29.01 4.38 -4.93
C PRO A 127 30.32 3.61 -5.10
N PRO A 128 31.28 4.12 -5.90
CA PRO A 128 32.61 3.51 -6.04
C PRO A 128 33.36 3.31 -4.71
N SER A 129 33.02 4.11 -3.68
CA SER A 129 33.59 4.02 -2.33
C SER A 129 33.07 2.85 -1.51
N LEU A 130 31.96 2.19 -1.90
CA LEU A 130 31.31 1.16 -1.08
C LEU A 130 32.22 -0.02 -0.76
N VAL A 131 32.73 -0.72 -1.78
CA VAL A 131 33.54 -1.93 -1.58
C VAL A 131 34.88 -1.62 -0.90
N PRO A 132 35.60 -0.53 -1.24
CA PRO A 132 36.76 -0.09 -0.46
C PRO A 132 36.44 0.16 1.02
N ALA A 133 35.33 0.83 1.34
CA ALA A 133 34.92 1.05 2.73
C ALA A 133 34.65 -0.27 3.47
N MET A 134 33.97 -1.23 2.83
CA MET A 134 33.74 -2.58 3.38
C MET A 134 35.06 -3.30 3.70
N LYS A 135 36.03 -3.23 2.77
CA LYS A 135 37.36 -3.84 2.96
C LYS A 135 38.12 -3.21 4.12
N ASN A 136 38.11 -1.88 4.23
CA ASN A 136 38.80 -1.16 5.30
C ASN A 136 38.18 -1.46 6.67
N ILE A 137 36.84 -1.49 6.77
CA ILE A 137 36.13 -1.90 7.99
C ILE A 137 36.52 -3.33 8.40
N TYR A 138 36.55 -4.28 7.45
CA TYR A 138 36.96 -5.64 7.76
C TYR A 138 38.43 -5.73 8.21
N ALA A 139 39.33 -4.96 7.60
CA ALA A 139 40.72 -4.86 8.05
C ALA A 139 40.83 -4.31 9.48
N SER A 140 40.01 -3.33 9.85
CA SER A 140 39.93 -2.86 11.24
C SER A 140 39.38 -3.93 12.19
N LEU A 141 38.38 -4.71 11.78
CA LEU A 141 37.87 -5.83 12.59
C LEU A 141 38.94 -6.92 12.79
N LEU A 142 39.81 -7.17 11.80
CA LEU A 142 40.97 -8.07 11.95
C LEU A 142 41.97 -7.51 12.95
N LYS A 143 42.28 -6.20 12.85
CA LYS A 143 43.20 -5.50 13.76
C LYS A 143 42.79 -5.62 15.23
N TYR A 144 41.48 -5.58 15.52
CA TYR A 144 40.93 -5.71 16.87
C TYR A 144 40.47 -7.14 17.23
N ASP A 145 40.81 -8.15 16.42
CA ASP A 145 40.51 -9.57 16.67
C ASP A 145 39.01 -9.90 16.85
N VAL A 146 38.14 -9.21 16.11
CA VAL A 146 36.67 -9.42 16.15
C VAL A 146 36.08 -9.87 14.81
N ALA A 147 36.88 -9.91 13.74
CA ALA A 147 36.45 -10.32 12.38
C ALA A 147 35.88 -11.74 12.30
N SER A 148 36.24 -12.63 13.23
CA SER A 148 35.68 -14.00 13.28
C SER A 148 34.23 -14.04 13.74
N LYS A 149 33.74 -12.98 14.40
CA LYS A 149 32.42 -12.90 15.02
C LYS A 149 31.51 -11.85 14.36
N ILE A 150 32.08 -10.75 13.89
CA ILE A 150 31.33 -9.63 13.28
C ILE A 150 31.45 -9.70 11.77
N LYS A 151 30.32 -9.82 11.07
CA LYS A 151 30.26 -9.87 9.60
C LYS A 151 30.19 -8.46 9.00
N VAL A 152 30.67 -8.30 7.76
CA VAL A 152 30.60 -7.04 7.02
C VAL A 152 29.83 -7.27 5.72
N SER A 153 28.82 -6.47 5.47
CA SER A 153 28.03 -6.50 4.24
C SER A 153 27.40 -5.13 3.97
N SER A 154 26.58 -5.00 2.93
CA SER A 154 25.87 -3.77 2.56
C SER A 154 24.43 -4.11 2.18
N PRO A 155 23.42 -3.60 2.90
CA PRO A 155 22.02 -3.65 2.47
C PRO A 155 21.83 -2.97 1.12
N LEU A 156 21.23 -3.67 0.16
CA LEU A 156 20.94 -3.13 -1.17
C LEU A 156 19.44 -3.27 -1.49
N ALA A 157 18.87 -2.29 -2.17
CA ALA A 157 17.50 -2.37 -2.69
C ALA A 157 17.44 -3.30 -3.91
N LEU A 158 16.26 -3.83 -4.22
CA LEU A 158 16.03 -4.62 -5.44
C LEU A 158 16.24 -3.81 -6.75
N SER A 159 16.36 -2.49 -6.67
CA SER A 159 16.68 -1.63 -7.83
C SER A 159 18.05 -1.95 -8.45
N ILE A 160 18.92 -2.70 -7.77
CA ILE A 160 20.17 -3.21 -8.34
C ILE A 160 19.98 -4.24 -9.46
N LEU A 161 18.77 -4.76 -9.63
CA LEU A 161 18.44 -5.74 -10.67
C LEU A 161 18.06 -5.03 -11.97
N GLN A 162 18.67 -5.42 -13.08
CA GLN A 162 18.25 -5.03 -14.42
C GLN A 162 17.10 -5.90 -14.93
N SER A 163 17.14 -7.19 -14.60
CA SER A 163 16.08 -8.14 -14.90
C SER A 163 15.72 -8.89 -13.61
N SER A 164 14.43 -9.11 -13.41
CA SER A 164 13.89 -9.89 -12.28
C SER A 164 12.73 -10.80 -12.66
N TYR A 165 12.30 -10.77 -13.94
CA TYR A 165 11.23 -11.62 -14.44
C TYR A 165 11.62 -12.32 -15.76
N PRO A 166 11.46 -13.65 -15.84
CA PRO A 166 11.17 -14.53 -14.71
C PRO A 166 12.36 -14.57 -13.72
N PRO A 167 12.17 -15.04 -12.47
CA PRO A 167 13.23 -15.01 -11.46
C PRO A 167 14.56 -15.66 -11.90
N SER A 168 14.50 -16.75 -12.67
CA SER A 168 15.68 -17.41 -13.25
C SER A 168 16.50 -16.54 -14.20
N SER A 169 15.89 -15.51 -14.80
CA SER A 169 16.55 -14.50 -15.64
C SER A 169 17.06 -13.31 -14.84
N GLY A 170 17.12 -13.42 -13.51
CA GLY A 170 17.64 -12.38 -12.63
C GLY A 170 19.05 -11.95 -13.03
N SER A 171 19.27 -10.64 -13.21
CA SER A 171 20.60 -10.07 -13.45
C SER A 171 20.78 -8.74 -12.74
N PHE A 172 21.97 -8.51 -12.21
CA PHE A 172 22.37 -7.17 -11.75
C PHE A 172 22.46 -6.19 -12.94
N GLN A 173 22.32 -4.89 -12.67
CA GLN A 173 22.59 -3.85 -13.65
C GLN A 173 24.02 -3.96 -14.19
N SER A 174 24.13 -4.00 -15.53
CA SER A 174 25.36 -4.36 -16.24
C SER A 174 26.53 -3.40 -15.94
N ASP A 175 26.24 -2.12 -15.76
CA ASP A 175 27.19 -1.07 -15.40
C ASP A 175 27.75 -1.21 -13.98
N LEU A 176 27.03 -1.90 -13.08
CA LEU A 176 27.44 -2.15 -11.70
C LEU A 176 28.19 -3.48 -11.52
N ILE A 177 28.18 -4.38 -12.52
CA ILE A 177 28.76 -5.73 -12.40
C ILE A 177 30.26 -5.68 -12.07
N GLU A 178 31.05 -5.02 -12.91
CA GLU A 178 32.50 -4.94 -12.74
C GLU A 178 32.93 -4.02 -11.57
N PRO A 179 32.39 -2.79 -11.43
CA PRO A 179 32.88 -1.89 -10.38
C PRO A 179 32.38 -2.24 -8.98
N VAL A 180 31.21 -2.90 -8.83
CA VAL A 180 30.59 -3.12 -7.52
C VAL A 180 30.37 -4.60 -7.23
N PHE A 181 29.59 -5.31 -8.05
CA PHE A 181 29.12 -6.65 -7.67
C PHE A 181 30.21 -7.71 -7.66
N LYS A 182 31.04 -7.83 -8.70
CA LYS A 182 32.14 -8.81 -8.69
C LYS A 182 33.12 -8.57 -7.52
N PRO A 183 33.60 -7.33 -7.26
CA PRO A 183 34.43 -7.07 -6.09
C PRO A 183 33.74 -7.36 -4.75
N MET A 184 32.47 -6.97 -4.60
CA MET A 184 31.71 -7.18 -3.36
C MET A 184 31.45 -8.67 -3.10
N LEU A 185 30.96 -9.42 -4.10
CA LEU A 185 30.67 -10.85 -3.95
C LEU A 185 31.94 -11.66 -3.65
N ASN A 186 33.07 -11.32 -4.27
CA ASN A 186 34.37 -11.90 -3.92
C ASN A 186 34.76 -11.60 -2.48
N PHE A 187 34.60 -10.36 -2.03
CA PHE A 187 34.88 -9.97 -0.65
C PHE A 187 33.99 -10.73 0.34
N LEU A 188 32.69 -10.82 0.10
CA LEU A 188 31.75 -11.53 0.97
C LEU A 188 32.11 -13.03 1.06
N LYS A 189 32.47 -13.65 -0.08
CA LYS A 189 32.92 -15.04 -0.13
C LYS A 189 34.22 -15.26 0.64
N GLN A 190 35.23 -14.41 0.44
CA GLN A 190 36.54 -14.52 1.11
C GLN A 190 36.46 -14.33 2.63
N THR A 191 35.53 -13.51 3.10
CA THR A 191 35.34 -13.18 4.52
C THR A 191 34.32 -14.09 5.22
N GLY A 192 33.71 -15.03 4.49
CA GLY A 192 32.63 -15.88 5.01
C GLY A 192 31.45 -15.05 5.52
N SER A 193 31.14 -13.95 4.82
CA SER A 193 30.00 -13.08 5.05
C SER A 193 28.83 -13.48 4.13
N TYR A 194 27.79 -12.65 4.06
CA TYR A 194 26.57 -12.88 3.29
C TYR A 194 26.12 -11.61 2.58
N PHE A 195 25.33 -11.75 1.52
CA PHE A 195 24.69 -10.65 0.83
C PHE A 195 23.52 -10.10 1.65
N MET A 196 23.36 -8.77 1.74
CA MET A 196 22.22 -8.14 2.41
C MET A 196 21.29 -7.51 1.36
N ILE A 197 19.99 -7.82 1.42
CA ILE A 197 18.99 -7.28 0.50
C ILE A 197 17.79 -6.70 1.27
N ASN A 198 17.30 -5.56 0.80
CA ASN A 198 16.02 -4.98 1.18
C ASN A 198 15.00 -5.37 0.10
N ALA A 199 14.04 -6.23 0.46
CA ALA A 199 13.10 -6.85 -0.47
C ALA A 199 11.66 -6.52 -0.08
N TYR A 200 11.01 -5.65 -0.86
CA TYR A 200 9.66 -5.15 -0.58
C TYR A 200 8.67 -5.54 -1.67
N PRO A 201 7.88 -6.62 -1.47
CA PRO A 201 6.76 -6.96 -2.33
C PRO A 201 5.71 -5.84 -2.45
N PHE A 202 5.54 -5.02 -1.40
CA PHE A 202 4.62 -3.90 -1.39
C PHE A 202 4.86 -2.92 -2.55
N PHE A 203 6.09 -2.44 -2.74
CA PHE A 203 6.39 -1.46 -3.80
C PHE A 203 6.18 -2.04 -5.21
N ALA A 204 6.56 -3.30 -5.42
CA ALA A 204 6.34 -3.99 -6.68
C ALA A 204 4.84 -4.16 -6.99
N TYR A 205 4.05 -4.56 -5.99
CA TYR A 205 2.59 -4.66 -6.12
C TYR A 205 1.95 -3.28 -6.36
N SER A 206 2.28 -2.29 -5.54
CA SER A 206 1.71 -0.95 -5.59
C SER A 206 1.92 -0.32 -6.97
N GLY A 207 3.12 -0.50 -7.55
CA GLY A 207 3.49 0.02 -8.87
C GLY A 207 3.04 -0.80 -10.09
N SER A 208 2.43 -1.98 -9.93
CA SER A 208 2.11 -2.89 -11.05
C SER A 208 0.63 -3.24 -11.16
N THR A 209 0.05 -3.26 -12.36
CA THR A 209 -1.31 -3.79 -12.59
C THR A 209 -1.37 -5.31 -12.68
N ASP A 210 -0.23 -5.97 -12.88
CA ASP A 210 -0.16 -7.38 -13.28
C ASP A 210 0.11 -8.30 -12.09
N ILE A 211 0.66 -7.74 -11.02
CA ILE A 211 0.94 -8.48 -9.78
C ILE A 211 -0.34 -8.54 -8.93
N SER A 212 -0.83 -9.74 -8.66
CA SER A 212 -1.98 -9.92 -7.77
C SER A 212 -1.62 -9.65 -6.32
N LEU A 213 -2.57 -9.12 -5.57
CA LEU A 213 -2.40 -8.87 -4.13
C LEU A 213 -2.12 -10.17 -3.37
N ASP A 214 -2.81 -11.25 -3.73
CA ASP A 214 -2.65 -12.57 -3.10
C ASP A 214 -1.20 -13.09 -3.24
N TYR A 215 -0.59 -12.91 -4.41
CA TYR A 215 0.80 -13.29 -4.65
C TYR A 215 1.79 -12.45 -3.82
N ALA A 216 1.50 -11.16 -3.62
CA ALA A 216 2.30 -10.27 -2.79
C ALA A 216 2.14 -10.51 -1.27
N LEU A 217 1.00 -11.09 -0.86
CA LEU A 217 0.63 -11.36 0.53
C LEU A 217 0.83 -12.82 0.97
N PHE A 218 1.47 -13.66 0.16
CA PHE A 218 1.66 -15.11 0.42
C PHE A 218 0.34 -15.87 0.61
N GLN A 219 -0.73 -15.46 -0.08
CA GLN A 219 -2.03 -16.12 -0.01
C GLN A 219 -2.09 -17.32 -0.97
N ASP A 220 -2.97 -18.27 -0.66
CA ASP A 220 -3.11 -19.50 -1.44
C ASP A 220 -3.58 -19.20 -2.87
N GLY A 221 -2.68 -19.40 -3.81
CA GLY A 221 -2.93 -19.31 -5.24
C GLY A 221 -2.13 -20.36 -6.00
N LYS A 222 -2.34 -20.46 -7.32
CA LYS A 222 -1.58 -21.37 -8.19
C LYS A 222 -0.07 -21.06 -8.22
N GLY A 223 0.33 -19.89 -7.73
CA GLY A 223 1.69 -19.36 -7.86
C GLY A 223 1.97 -18.91 -9.30
N VAL A 224 3.17 -18.40 -9.52
CA VAL A 224 3.70 -18.04 -10.84
C VAL A 224 4.79 -19.04 -11.20
N THR A 225 4.60 -19.75 -12.31
CA THR A 225 5.61 -20.68 -12.82
C THR A 225 6.65 -19.92 -13.61
N ASP A 226 7.92 -20.11 -13.25
CA ASP A 226 9.06 -19.63 -14.03
C ASP A 226 9.20 -20.49 -15.31
N PRO A 227 9.08 -19.89 -16.50
CA PRO A 227 9.07 -20.62 -17.77
C PRO A 227 10.42 -21.25 -18.12
N ASN A 228 11.53 -20.79 -17.53
CA ASN A 228 12.85 -21.28 -17.91
C ASN A 228 13.27 -22.53 -17.13
N ASN A 229 12.79 -22.70 -15.90
CA ASN A 229 13.18 -23.82 -15.03
C ASN A 229 12.01 -24.57 -14.38
N GLY A 230 10.77 -24.14 -14.59
CA GLY A 230 9.57 -24.78 -14.06
C GLY A 230 9.35 -24.60 -12.56
N LEU A 231 10.17 -23.81 -11.86
CA LEU A 231 9.97 -23.51 -10.44
C LEU A 231 8.69 -22.69 -10.26
N VAL A 232 7.89 -23.06 -9.26
CA VAL A 232 6.63 -22.38 -8.95
C VAL A 232 6.83 -21.50 -7.73
N TYR A 233 6.67 -20.21 -7.93
CA TYR A 233 6.75 -19.21 -6.86
C TYR A 233 5.36 -18.95 -6.30
N LYS A 234 5.16 -19.26 -5.02
CA LYS A 234 3.89 -19.00 -4.33
C LYS A 234 3.81 -17.61 -3.70
N SER A 235 4.94 -16.93 -3.58
CA SER A 235 4.99 -15.54 -3.12
C SER A 235 5.92 -14.69 -3.96
N LEU A 236 5.56 -13.42 -4.13
CA LEU A 236 6.41 -12.43 -4.80
C LEU A 236 7.73 -12.24 -4.05
N PHE A 237 7.71 -12.35 -2.72
CA PHE A 237 8.89 -12.28 -1.89
C PHE A 237 9.94 -13.32 -2.31
N GLU A 238 9.55 -14.60 -2.38
CA GLU A 238 10.47 -15.68 -2.78
C GLU A 238 10.97 -15.51 -4.22
N ALA A 239 10.12 -15.00 -5.13
CA ALA A 239 10.54 -14.69 -6.50
C ALA A 239 11.55 -13.55 -6.56
N GLN A 240 11.38 -12.49 -5.76
CA GLN A 240 12.34 -11.39 -5.65
C GLN A 240 13.69 -11.88 -5.10
N LEU A 241 13.66 -12.74 -4.08
CA LEU A 241 14.88 -13.33 -3.52
C LEU A 241 15.61 -14.22 -4.53
N ASP A 242 14.87 -15.04 -5.28
CA ASP A 242 15.48 -15.93 -6.28
C ASP A 242 15.98 -15.21 -7.53
N ALA A 243 15.42 -14.04 -7.87
CA ALA A 243 16.02 -13.15 -8.86
C ALA A 243 17.41 -12.65 -8.43
N VAL A 244 17.59 -12.35 -7.14
CA VAL A 244 18.90 -11.97 -6.59
C VAL A 244 19.85 -13.17 -6.57
N TYR A 245 19.40 -14.35 -6.14
CA TYR A 245 20.22 -15.57 -6.22
C TYR A 245 20.62 -15.91 -7.66
N ALA A 246 19.70 -15.81 -8.63
CA ALA A 246 20.00 -16.01 -10.04
C ALA A 246 21.07 -15.03 -10.53
N SER A 247 20.99 -13.76 -10.11
CA SER A 247 21.99 -12.73 -10.43
C SER A 247 23.38 -13.08 -9.88
N MET A 248 23.46 -13.54 -8.63
CA MET A 248 24.72 -14.02 -8.04
C MET A 248 25.24 -15.28 -8.74
N ASN A 249 24.35 -16.20 -9.09
CA ASN A 249 24.69 -17.44 -9.78
C ASN A 249 25.27 -17.17 -11.18
N ALA A 250 24.69 -16.22 -11.92
CA ALA A 250 25.17 -15.80 -13.23
C ALA A 250 26.60 -15.25 -13.20
N LEU A 251 27.04 -14.73 -12.05
CA LEU A 251 28.41 -14.28 -11.80
C LEU A 251 29.32 -15.36 -11.16
N GLY A 252 28.81 -16.58 -10.96
CA GLY A 252 29.57 -17.72 -10.41
C GLY A 252 29.57 -17.84 -8.89
N PHE A 253 28.75 -17.08 -8.17
CA PHE A 253 28.68 -17.07 -6.70
C PHE A 253 27.53 -17.93 -6.17
N ASN A 254 27.52 -19.20 -6.57
CA ASN A 254 26.42 -20.15 -6.29
C ASN A 254 26.31 -20.58 -4.82
N ASP A 255 27.28 -20.25 -3.97
CA ASP A 255 27.37 -20.65 -2.57
C ASP A 255 27.18 -19.49 -1.59
N LEU A 256 27.03 -18.26 -2.11
CA LEU A 256 26.92 -17.07 -1.28
C LEU A 256 25.52 -16.98 -0.65
N LYS A 257 25.50 -16.87 0.67
CA LYS A 257 24.26 -16.76 1.45
C LYS A 257 23.67 -15.37 1.39
N MET A 258 22.37 -15.26 1.69
CA MET A 258 21.66 -13.99 1.75
C MET A 258 20.94 -13.78 3.09
N VAL A 259 20.89 -12.52 3.54
CA VAL A 259 20.06 -12.05 4.64
C VAL A 259 19.16 -10.94 4.11
N VAL A 260 17.87 -11.04 4.38
CA VAL A 260 16.91 -9.96 4.07
C VAL A 260 16.97 -8.95 5.21
N THR A 261 17.58 -7.80 4.96
CA THR A 261 17.79 -6.77 5.98
C THR A 261 16.59 -5.86 6.16
N GLU A 262 15.69 -5.82 5.20
CA GLU A 262 14.41 -5.14 5.31
C GLU A 262 13.35 -5.81 4.43
N THR A 263 12.17 -5.98 5.00
CA THR A 263 10.93 -6.29 4.27
C THR A 263 9.75 -5.87 5.14
N GLY A 264 8.69 -5.36 4.54
CA GLY A 264 7.57 -4.84 5.30
C GLY A 264 6.41 -4.42 4.41
N TRP A 265 5.31 -4.08 5.06
CA TRP A 265 4.10 -3.60 4.40
C TRP A 265 3.43 -2.53 5.26
N PRO A 266 3.11 -1.35 4.71
CA PRO A 266 2.59 -0.24 5.48
C PRO A 266 1.13 -0.45 5.88
N SER A 267 0.80 -0.09 7.12
CA SER A 267 -0.56 -0.21 7.68
C SER A 267 -1.50 0.92 7.28
N ASN A 268 -0.96 1.98 6.66
CA ASN A 268 -1.70 3.12 6.13
C ASN A 268 -0.85 3.76 5.03
N GLY A 269 -1.47 4.41 4.05
CA GLY A 269 -0.77 5.05 2.94
C GLY A 269 -1.62 6.14 2.27
N ASP A 270 -1.03 6.83 1.30
CA ASP A 270 -1.75 7.81 0.49
C ASP A 270 -2.79 7.12 -0.41
N ALA A 271 -3.73 7.89 -0.97
CA ALA A 271 -4.83 7.33 -1.77
C ALA A 271 -4.37 6.53 -3.01
N ASN A 272 -3.18 6.81 -3.52
CA ASN A 272 -2.56 6.10 -4.65
C ASN A 272 -1.69 4.89 -4.22
N GLU A 273 -1.45 4.70 -2.93
CA GLU A 273 -0.66 3.59 -2.38
C GLU A 273 -1.53 2.36 -2.15
N LYS A 274 -2.00 1.77 -3.25
CA LYS A 274 -2.94 0.65 -3.21
C LYS A 274 -2.41 -0.50 -2.34
N GLY A 275 -3.30 -1.07 -1.54
CA GLY A 275 -2.98 -2.17 -0.65
C GLY A 275 -2.34 -1.78 0.67
N ALA A 276 -1.96 -0.51 0.91
CA ALA A 276 -1.54 -0.02 2.21
C ALA A 276 -2.73 0.01 3.19
N ASN A 277 -2.78 -0.93 4.13
CA ASN A 277 -3.77 -0.99 5.21
C ASN A 277 -3.34 -2.01 6.27
N ILE A 278 -3.91 -1.90 7.47
CA ILE A 278 -3.62 -2.77 8.62
C ILE A 278 -3.78 -4.26 8.29
N VAL A 279 -4.81 -4.64 7.53
CA VAL A 279 -5.11 -6.06 7.22
C VAL A 279 -4.02 -6.66 6.34
N ASN A 280 -3.60 -5.96 5.30
CA ASN A 280 -2.55 -6.41 4.40
C ASN A 280 -1.19 -6.39 5.07
N ALA A 281 -0.92 -5.40 5.93
CA ALA A 281 0.30 -5.34 6.73
C ALA A 281 0.44 -6.56 7.65
N ALA A 282 -0.62 -6.91 8.38
CA ALA A 282 -0.67 -8.09 9.22
C ALA A 282 -0.48 -9.39 8.43
N LYS A 283 -1.16 -9.52 7.28
CA LYS A 283 -1.03 -10.69 6.39
C LYS A 283 0.39 -10.85 5.88
N HIS A 284 0.97 -9.79 5.33
CA HIS A 284 2.31 -9.82 4.77
C HIS A 284 3.36 -10.17 5.84
N ASN A 285 3.46 -9.36 6.90
CA ASN A 285 4.47 -9.54 7.93
C ASN A 285 4.29 -10.86 8.68
N GLY A 286 3.06 -11.25 9.00
CA GLY A 286 2.77 -12.54 9.63
C GLY A 286 3.17 -13.73 8.76
N ASN A 287 2.96 -13.65 7.45
CA ASN A 287 3.36 -14.71 6.52
C ASN A 287 4.88 -14.77 6.29
N VAL A 288 5.57 -13.63 6.26
CA VAL A 288 7.04 -13.59 6.25
C VAL A 288 7.59 -14.29 7.48
N VAL A 289 7.09 -13.95 8.68
CA VAL A 289 7.52 -14.57 9.93
C VAL A 289 7.24 -16.07 9.93
N ARG A 290 6.03 -16.47 9.55
CA ARG A 290 5.68 -17.89 9.40
C ARG A 290 6.66 -18.59 8.46
N ARG A 291 6.88 -18.07 7.25
CA ARG A 291 7.78 -18.71 6.27
C ARG A 291 9.21 -18.82 6.77
N ALA A 292 9.72 -17.80 7.47
CA ALA A 292 11.08 -17.82 8.01
C ALA A 292 11.24 -18.82 9.16
N LEU A 293 10.28 -18.89 10.07
CA LEU A 293 10.40 -19.72 11.28
C LEU A 293 9.99 -21.18 11.07
N THR A 294 8.96 -21.45 10.25
CA THR A 294 8.38 -22.80 10.11
C THR A 294 8.86 -23.56 8.87
N GLY A 295 9.59 -22.91 7.96
CA GLY A 295 9.86 -23.45 6.62
C GLY A 295 11.32 -23.52 6.23
N GLY A 296 11.55 -24.12 5.05
CA GLY A 296 12.80 -24.02 4.29
C GLY A 296 12.90 -22.71 3.52
N GLY A 297 13.90 -22.64 2.64
CA GLY A 297 14.21 -21.46 1.84
C GLY A 297 13.23 -21.17 0.70
N THR A 298 13.77 -20.57 -0.37
CA THR A 298 13.05 -20.23 -1.59
C THR A 298 12.97 -21.43 -2.56
N PRO A 299 12.14 -21.39 -3.61
CA PRO A 299 12.11 -22.46 -4.62
C PRO A 299 13.48 -22.82 -5.23
N LEU A 300 14.35 -21.83 -5.51
CA LEU A 300 15.71 -22.05 -6.04
C LEU A 300 16.69 -22.51 -4.95
N ARG A 301 16.48 -22.10 -3.69
CA ARG A 301 17.34 -22.42 -2.55
C ARG A 301 16.53 -23.04 -1.39
N PRO A 302 15.90 -24.22 -1.57
CA PRO A 302 14.93 -24.76 -0.60
C PRO A 302 15.56 -25.15 0.75
N ASN A 303 16.87 -25.41 0.76
CA ASN A 303 17.62 -25.80 1.96
C ASN A 303 18.32 -24.61 2.65
N GLU A 304 18.21 -23.39 2.11
CA GLU A 304 18.83 -22.21 2.71
C GLU A 304 17.83 -21.50 3.63
N PRO A 305 18.13 -21.34 4.93
CA PRO A 305 17.20 -20.72 5.87
C PRO A 305 16.95 -19.25 5.55
N LEU A 306 15.69 -18.81 5.62
CA LEU A 306 15.34 -17.40 5.44
C LEU A 306 15.66 -16.61 6.71
N ASN A 307 16.69 -15.77 6.67
CA ASN A 307 17.03 -14.84 7.74
C ASN A 307 16.52 -13.45 7.37
N VAL A 308 15.56 -12.94 8.13
CA VAL A 308 14.78 -11.76 7.71
C VAL A 308 14.64 -10.76 8.85
N TYR A 309 14.82 -9.48 8.54
CA TYR A 309 14.50 -8.37 9.43
C TYR A 309 13.23 -7.66 8.93
N ILE A 310 12.18 -7.65 9.74
CA ILE A 310 10.95 -6.92 9.45
C ILE A 310 11.20 -5.42 9.58
N PHE A 311 10.76 -4.65 8.58
CA PHE A 311 10.74 -3.20 8.59
C PHE A 311 9.31 -2.72 8.90
N ALA A 312 9.04 -2.10 10.04
CA ALA A 312 9.96 -1.78 11.15
C ALA A 312 9.31 -1.99 12.53
N LEU A 313 10.07 -1.79 13.61
CA LEU A 313 9.58 -1.98 14.97
C LEU A 313 8.49 -0.96 15.31
N PHE A 314 8.68 0.32 14.95
CA PHE A 314 7.75 1.40 15.28
C PHE A 314 7.29 2.15 14.03
N ASN A 315 6.12 2.79 14.13
CA ASN A 315 5.74 3.88 13.22
C ASN A 315 6.65 5.08 13.47
N GLU A 316 7.25 5.63 12.41
CA GLU A 316 8.28 6.67 12.47
C GLU A 316 7.75 8.00 11.93
N ASN A 317 7.27 8.87 12.82
CA ASN A 317 6.48 10.05 12.44
C ASN A 317 7.27 11.19 11.76
N GLN A 318 8.60 11.14 11.76
CA GLN A 318 9.44 12.16 11.09
C GLN A 318 9.97 11.67 9.74
N LYS A 319 9.61 10.47 9.28
CA LYS A 319 9.95 10.04 7.92
C LYS A 319 9.22 10.92 6.90
N GLY A 320 10.02 11.50 5.99
CA GLY A 320 9.51 12.21 4.81
C GLY A 320 8.91 11.24 3.78
N GLY A 321 8.38 11.79 2.68
CA GLY A 321 7.77 11.00 1.62
C GLY A 321 6.30 10.64 1.87
N PRO A 322 5.79 9.60 1.18
CA PRO A 322 4.38 9.18 1.24
C PRO A 322 3.91 8.84 2.65
N THR A 323 2.59 8.77 2.84
CA THR A 323 2.02 8.35 4.15
C THR A 323 2.44 6.95 4.57
N SER A 324 2.70 6.04 3.64
CA SER A 324 3.24 4.72 3.96
C SER A 324 4.51 4.74 4.81
N GLU A 325 5.45 5.65 4.51
CA GLU A 325 6.75 5.74 5.19
C GLU A 325 6.63 5.92 6.70
N ARG A 326 5.55 6.56 7.16
CA ARG A 326 5.26 6.79 8.59
C ARG A 326 4.51 5.64 9.26
N ASN A 327 4.15 4.59 8.51
CA ASN A 327 3.18 3.56 8.93
C ASN A 327 3.67 2.11 8.67
N PHE A 328 4.97 1.85 8.67
CA PHE A 328 5.54 0.50 8.55
C PHE A 328 5.67 -0.27 9.88
N GLY A 329 5.36 0.37 11.01
CA GLY A 329 5.59 -0.17 12.34
C GLY A 329 4.75 -1.40 12.68
N LEU A 330 5.38 -2.37 13.35
CA LEU A 330 4.69 -3.42 14.09
C LEU A 330 4.00 -2.86 15.35
N PHE A 331 4.56 -1.80 15.93
CA PHE A 331 4.07 -1.13 17.13
C PHE A 331 3.88 0.37 16.89
N TYR A 332 2.89 0.93 17.56
CA TYR A 332 2.83 2.36 17.80
C TYR A 332 3.96 2.79 18.77
N PRO A 333 4.33 4.08 18.79
CA PRO A 333 5.35 4.59 19.71
C PRO A 333 5.03 4.36 21.19
N ASN A 334 3.76 4.17 21.56
CA ASN A 334 3.34 3.80 22.92
C ASN A 334 3.50 2.29 23.23
N GLN A 335 4.17 1.52 22.37
CA GLN A 335 4.41 0.07 22.48
C GLN A 335 3.16 -0.82 22.32
N VAL A 336 2.02 -0.24 21.92
CA VAL A 336 0.83 -1.02 21.54
C VAL A 336 1.04 -1.56 20.13
N LYS A 337 0.68 -2.82 19.89
CA LYS A 337 0.74 -3.43 18.55
C LYS A 337 -0.17 -2.69 17.58
N VAL A 338 0.30 -2.40 16.37
CA VAL A 338 -0.55 -1.91 15.27
C VAL A 338 -1.47 -3.04 14.79
N TYR A 339 -0.94 -4.26 14.76
CA TYR A 339 -1.66 -5.50 14.44
C TYR A 339 -0.95 -6.68 15.11
N ASP A 340 -1.69 -7.77 15.34
CA ASP A 340 -1.14 -8.96 15.99
C ASP A 340 -0.60 -9.97 14.96
N ILE A 341 0.69 -10.28 15.08
CA ILE A 341 1.37 -11.34 14.32
C ILE A 341 2.24 -12.17 15.28
N PRO A 342 2.38 -13.48 15.04
CA PRO A 342 3.33 -14.27 15.80
C PRO A 342 4.75 -13.84 15.45
N LEU A 343 5.60 -13.62 16.45
CA LEU A 343 7.03 -13.31 16.29
C LEU A 343 7.95 -14.45 16.75
N THR A 344 7.37 -15.53 17.29
CA THR A 344 8.07 -16.72 17.76
C THR A 344 7.63 -17.96 16.99
N LEU A 345 8.48 -19.00 16.99
CA LEU A 345 8.17 -20.27 16.32
C LEU A 345 6.93 -20.94 16.91
N GLU A 346 6.79 -20.90 18.23
CA GLU A 346 5.62 -21.43 18.94
C GLU A 346 4.35 -20.69 18.54
N GLY A 347 4.41 -19.35 18.51
CA GLY A 347 3.34 -18.51 17.99
C GLY A 347 2.98 -18.89 16.55
N ALA A 348 3.97 -18.97 15.66
CA ALA A 348 3.74 -19.29 14.26
C ALA A 348 3.12 -20.68 14.06
N LYS A 349 3.56 -21.70 14.82
CA LYS A 349 2.97 -23.05 14.80
C LYS A 349 1.53 -23.05 15.31
N SER A 350 1.25 -22.39 16.43
CA SER A 350 -0.10 -22.29 17.01
C SER A 350 -1.09 -21.58 16.07
N THR A 351 -0.59 -20.58 15.32
CA THR A 351 -1.37 -19.83 14.35
C THR A 351 -1.67 -20.65 13.09
N MET A 352 -0.79 -21.58 12.67
CA MET A 352 -1.08 -22.51 11.56
C MET A 352 -2.27 -23.43 11.86
N ASP A 353 -2.40 -23.94 13.08
CA ASP A 353 -3.54 -24.79 13.48
C ASP A 353 -4.87 -24.02 13.50
N LYS A 354 -4.83 -22.70 13.78
CA LYS A 354 -5.96 -21.79 13.69
C LYS A 354 -6.32 -21.42 12.24
N TRP A 355 -5.32 -21.14 11.41
CA TRP A 355 -5.53 -20.67 10.02
C TRP A 355 -6.00 -21.77 9.06
N ILE A 356 -5.74 -23.05 9.39
CA ILE A 356 -6.29 -24.21 8.64
C ILE A 356 -7.79 -24.43 8.95
N LYS A 357 -8.26 -23.98 10.12
CA LYS A 357 -9.66 -24.18 10.56
C LYS A 357 -10.54 -22.96 10.32
N ASP A 358 -9.98 -21.77 10.39
CA ASP A 358 -10.67 -20.50 10.12
C ASP A 358 -9.78 -19.60 9.25
N PRO A 359 -10.14 -19.29 7.99
CA PRO A 359 -9.39 -18.35 7.17
C PRO A 359 -9.39 -16.98 7.86
N VAL A 360 -8.20 -16.38 7.98
CA VAL A 360 -7.88 -15.11 8.65
C VAL A 360 -9.07 -14.16 8.76
N THR A 361 -9.78 -14.23 9.88
CA THR A 361 -10.47 -13.07 10.43
C THR A 361 -9.43 -12.35 11.29
N PRO A 362 -9.15 -11.05 11.04
CA PRO A 362 -8.36 -10.26 11.97
C PRO A 362 -8.97 -10.44 13.36
N SER A 363 -8.14 -10.61 14.39
CA SER A 363 -8.55 -10.16 15.71
C SER A 363 -8.26 -8.66 15.70
N PRO A 364 -9.24 -7.79 15.42
CA PRO A 364 -9.04 -6.40 15.76
C PRO A 364 -8.90 -6.38 17.27
N GLN A 365 -7.76 -5.92 17.78
CA GLN A 365 -7.73 -5.52 19.17
C GLN A 365 -8.63 -4.28 19.24
N VAL A 366 -9.88 -4.51 19.62
CA VAL A 366 -10.85 -3.47 19.88
C VAL A 366 -10.24 -2.54 20.93
N SER A 367 -10.07 -1.28 20.57
CA SER A 367 -9.59 -0.25 21.47
C SER A 367 -10.48 0.97 21.31
N TRP A 368 -10.64 1.71 22.40
CA TRP A 368 -11.41 2.94 22.45
C TRP A 368 -10.50 4.09 22.87
N CYS A 369 -10.87 5.30 22.48
CA CYS A 369 -10.24 6.51 23.00
C CYS A 369 -11.13 7.18 24.03
N VAL A 370 -10.62 7.41 25.24
CA VAL A 370 -11.36 8.06 26.33
C VAL A 370 -10.59 9.24 26.89
N ALA A 371 -11.31 10.20 27.47
CA ALA A 371 -10.71 11.27 28.24
C ALA A 371 -9.98 10.72 29.48
N LYS A 372 -8.94 11.40 29.93
CA LYS A 372 -8.30 11.12 31.22
C LYS A 372 -9.08 11.81 32.34
N GLY A 373 -9.41 11.08 33.40
CA GLY A 373 -10.14 11.62 34.55
C GLY A 373 -9.37 12.69 35.36
N ASP A 374 -8.08 12.86 35.12
CA ASP A 374 -7.22 13.90 35.72
C ASP A 374 -6.90 15.06 34.74
N ALA A 375 -7.54 15.11 33.58
CA ALA A 375 -7.32 16.19 32.61
C ALA A 375 -7.85 17.54 33.13
N GLU A 376 -7.10 18.61 32.85
CA GLU A 376 -7.50 19.98 33.15
C GLU A 376 -8.78 20.35 32.37
N GLU A 377 -9.83 20.75 33.09
CA GLU A 377 -11.19 20.94 32.55
C GLU A 377 -11.22 21.85 31.32
N LYS A 378 -10.46 22.94 31.33
CA LYS A 378 -10.37 23.88 30.20
C LYS A 378 -9.77 23.23 28.94
N LYS A 379 -8.68 22.45 29.09
CA LYS A 379 -8.04 21.75 27.97
C LYS A 379 -8.91 20.63 27.44
N LEU A 380 -9.65 19.96 28.32
CA LEU A 380 -10.59 18.92 27.95
C LEU A 380 -11.77 19.49 27.14
N GLN A 381 -12.28 20.67 27.52
CA GLN A 381 -13.31 21.37 26.75
C GLN A 381 -12.80 21.80 25.37
N GLU A 382 -11.62 22.40 25.28
CA GLU A 382 -11.00 22.79 23.99
C GLU A 382 -10.81 21.57 23.07
N ALA A 383 -10.41 20.43 23.64
CA ALA A 383 -10.25 19.18 22.90
C ALA A 383 -11.60 18.59 22.43
N LEU A 384 -12.65 18.65 23.27
CA LEU A 384 -14.01 18.24 22.88
C LEU A 384 -14.55 19.12 21.75
N ASP A 385 -14.37 20.43 21.84
CA ASP A 385 -14.79 21.40 20.81
C ASP A 385 -14.07 21.13 19.48
N TYR A 386 -12.77 20.81 19.53
CA TYR A 386 -12.02 20.36 18.35
C TYR A 386 -12.62 19.07 17.78
N ALA A 387 -12.82 18.04 18.62
CA ALA A 387 -13.32 16.74 18.16
C ALA A 387 -14.67 16.87 17.44
N CYS A 388 -15.61 17.60 18.03
CA CYS A 388 -16.95 17.80 17.46
C CYS A 388 -17.02 18.83 16.33
N GLY A 389 -16.07 19.77 16.28
CA GLY A 389 -15.96 20.79 15.24
C GLY A 389 -15.04 20.33 14.10
N GLN A 390 -13.79 20.79 14.14
CA GLN A 390 -12.81 20.57 13.07
C GLN A 390 -12.42 19.10 12.87
N GLY A 391 -12.42 18.31 13.95
CA GLY A 391 -12.14 16.87 13.92
C GLY A 391 -13.27 16.05 13.28
N ALA A 392 -14.47 16.63 13.15
CA ALA A 392 -15.64 15.99 12.55
C ALA A 392 -15.99 14.61 13.15
N ALA A 393 -15.84 14.47 14.47
CA ALA A 393 -16.39 13.36 15.24
C ALA A 393 -17.93 13.40 15.20
N ASP A 394 -18.57 12.24 15.31
CA ASP A 394 -20.02 12.19 15.50
C ASP A 394 -20.36 12.52 16.95
N CYS A 395 -20.78 13.77 17.17
CA CYS A 395 -21.21 14.27 18.47
C CYS A 395 -22.73 14.39 18.60
N SER A 396 -23.50 13.76 17.70
CA SER A 396 -24.97 13.85 17.72
C SER A 396 -25.58 13.20 18.97
N LEU A 397 -25.01 12.08 19.43
CA LEU A 397 -25.56 11.32 20.55
C LEU A 397 -25.28 11.93 21.93
N ILE A 398 -24.33 12.87 22.03
CA ILE A 398 -24.00 13.61 23.27
C ILE A 398 -24.74 14.95 23.39
N GLN A 399 -25.58 15.31 22.42
CA GLN A 399 -26.43 16.50 22.52
C GLN A 399 -27.63 16.25 23.43
N LYS A 400 -28.26 17.31 23.95
CA LYS A 400 -29.44 17.22 24.82
C LYS A 400 -30.55 16.39 24.15
N GLY A 401 -30.95 15.28 24.79
CA GLY A 401 -31.93 14.31 24.27
C GLY A 401 -31.31 13.13 23.50
N GLY A 402 -29.99 13.13 23.29
CA GLY A 402 -29.24 12.00 22.73
C GLY A 402 -28.99 10.89 23.75
N LYS A 403 -28.78 9.67 23.25
CA LYS A 403 -28.59 8.46 24.08
C LYS A 403 -27.33 8.48 24.95
N CYS A 404 -26.34 9.28 24.57
CA CYS A 404 -25.07 9.44 25.28
C CYS A 404 -24.98 10.78 26.02
N TYR A 405 -26.10 11.48 26.20
CA TYR A 405 -26.13 12.72 26.97
C TYR A 405 -25.88 12.50 28.46
N ASP A 406 -26.39 11.40 29.03
CA ASP A 406 -26.25 11.06 30.45
C ASP A 406 -25.17 9.99 30.69
N PRO A 407 -24.22 10.19 31.63
CA PRO A 407 -24.14 11.32 32.56
C PRO A 407 -23.69 12.62 31.88
N ASN A 408 -24.38 13.72 32.17
CA ASN A 408 -24.07 15.05 31.64
C ASN A 408 -22.80 15.62 32.31
N THR A 409 -21.64 15.11 31.89
CA THR A 409 -20.32 15.46 32.39
C THR A 409 -19.36 15.65 31.22
N LEU A 410 -18.40 16.57 31.39
CA LEU A 410 -17.43 16.87 30.35
C LEU A 410 -16.58 15.65 29.97
N GLU A 411 -16.18 14.83 30.94
CA GLU A 411 -15.41 13.60 30.71
C GLU A 411 -16.17 12.57 29.85
N ALA A 412 -17.47 12.37 30.12
CA ALA A 412 -18.28 11.41 29.38
C ALA A 412 -18.50 11.86 27.92
N HIS A 413 -18.81 13.14 27.71
CA HIS A 413 -19.00 13.70 26.37
C HIS A 413 -17.70 13.73 25.57
N ALA A 414 -16.60 14.16 26.19
CA ALA A 414 -15.26 14.14 25.59
C ALA A 414 -14.83 12.73 25.21
N SER A 415 -15.01 11.74 26.10
CA SER A 415 -14.69 10.36 25.82
C SER A 415 -15.45 9.82 24.60
N TYR A 416 -16.75 10.12 24.47
CA TYR A 416 -17.54 9.66 23.33
C TYR A 416 -17.08 10.30 22.01
N ALA A 417 -16.87 11.62 22.02
CA ALA A 417 -16.38 12.36 20.85
C ALA A 417 -14.97 11.90 20.42
N PHE A 418 -14.07 11.71 21.39
CA PHE A 418 -12.72 11.22 21.14
C PHE A 418 -12.72 9.82 20.57
N ASN A 419 -13.57 8.93 21.10
CA ASN A 419 -13.72 7.60 20.54
C ASN A 419 -14.26 7.65 19.11
N SER A 420 -15.29 8.44 18.83
CA SER A 420 -15.83 8.58 17.47
C SER A 420 -14.77 9.06 16.47
N TYR A 421 -13.99 10.08 16.82
CA TYR A 421 -12.85 10.55 16.04
C TYR A 421 -11.79 9.46 15.86
N TYR A 422 -11.40 8.79 16.94
CA TYR A 422 -10.39 7.74 16.97
C TYR A 422 -10.78 6.57 16.05
N GLN A 423 -12.03 6.11 16.10
CA GLN A 423 -12.52 5.05 15.22
C GLN A 423 -12.60 5.49 13.77
N LYS A 424 -13.12 6.70 13.50
CA LYS A 424 -13.22 7.26 12.15
C LYS A 424 -11.87 7.40 11.47
N ASN A 425 -10.82 7.70 12.22
CA ASN A 425 -9.45 7.81 11.74
C ASN A 425 -8.68 6.49 11.84
N SER A 426 -9.37 5.36 11.73
CA SER A 426 -8.80 4.00 11.70
C SER A 426 -7.87 3.70 12.88
N ARG A 427 -8.19 4.26 14.06
CA ARG A 427 -7.39 4.11 15.29
C ARG A 427 -5.93 4.57 15.12
N GLY A 428 -5.69 5.51 14.20
CA GLY A 428 -4.37 5.98 13.79
C GLY A 428 -3.51 6.54 14.92
N SER A 429 -2.18 6.49 14.76
CA SER A 429 -1.24 7.01 15.76
C SER A 429 -1.50 8.48 16.07
N GLY A 430 -1.60 8.85 17.36
CA GLY A 430 -1.85 10.23 17.80
C GLY A 430 -3.32 10.70 17.70
N THR A 431 -4.20 9.92 17.07
CA THR A 431 -5.64 10.26 16.99
C THR A 431 -6.38 10.12 18.33
N CYS A 432 -5.71 9.60 19.35
CA CYS A 432 -6.17 9.55 20.75
C CYS A 432 -5.22 10.31 21.70
N ASP A 433 -4.64 11.41 21.24
CA ASP A 433 -3.82 12.27 22.10
C ASP A 433 -4.60 13.47 22.66
N PHE A 434 -5.31 14.20 21.79
CA PHE A 434 -6.13 15.37 22.14
C PHE A 434 -5.40 16.36 23.06
N GLY A 435 -4.14 16.70 22.73
CA GLY A 435 -3.33 17.61 23.53
C GLY A 435 -2.93 17.01 24.88
N GLY A 436 -2.74 15.69 24.93
CA GLY A 436 -2.46 14.91 26.12
C GLY A 436 -3.65 14.66 27.05
N THR A 437 -4.87 15.06 26.70
CA THR A 437 -6.07 14.90 27.55
C THR A 437 -6.77 13.55 27.38
N ALA A 438 -6.38 12.75 26.38
CA ALA A 438 -7.00 11.45 26.09
C ALA A 438 -6.03 10.27 26.28
N LYS A 439 -6.58 9.07 26.39
CA LYS A 439 -5.84 7.80 26.45
C LYS A 439 -6.59 6.69 25.73
N VAL A 440 -5.82 5.77 25.15
CA VAL A 440 -6.37 4.54 24.57
C VAL A 440 -6.66 3.55 25.70
N VAL A 441 -7.84 2.91 25.66
CA VAL A 441 -8.23 1.82 26.55
C VAL A 441 -8.64 0.59 25.74
N THR A 442 -8.42 -0.58 26.31
CA THR A 442 -8.74 -1.88 25.68
C THR A 442 -9.97 -2.54 26.30
N GLU A 443 -10.52 -1.95 27.36
CA GLU A 443 -11.77 -2.36 27.99
C GLU A 443 -12.89 -1.40 27.55
N PRO A 444 -14.13 -1.89 27.32
CA PRO A 444 -15.25 -1.05 26.91
C PRO A 444 -15.48 0.09 27.92
N PRO A 445 -15.46 1.37 27.48
CA PRO A 445 -15.78 2.49 28.35
C PRO A 445 -17.22 2.39 28.86
N LYS A 446 -17.46 2.76 30.12
CA LYS A 446 -18.79 2.74 30.74
C LYS A 446 -19.13 4.12 31.28
N PHE A 447 -19.85 4.90 30.48
CA PHE A 447 -20.42 6.18 30.90
C PHE A 447 -21.95 6.12 30.73
N GLY A 448 -22.66 5.91 31.84
CA GLY A 448 -24.11 5.76 31.81
C GLY A 448 -24.56 4.61 30.92
N ASN A 449 -25.55 4.88 30.06
CA ASN A 449 -26.06 3.93 29.06
C ASN A 449 -25.43 4.12 27.67
N CYS A 450 -24.37 4.92 27.57
CA CYS A 450 -23.75 5.23 26.29
C CYS A 450 -22.93 4.04 25.77
N GLU A 451 -23.14 3.71 24.48
CA GLU A 451 -22.42 2.64 23.80
C GLU A 451 -21.31 3.23 22.92
N PHE A 452 -20.07 2.80 23.16
CA PHE A 452 -18.90 3.31 22.46
C PHE A 452 -18.58 2.41 21.26
N SER A 453 -18.67 2.96 20.05
CA SER A 453 -18.39 2.21 18.83
C SER A 453 -16.95 1.69 18.81
N THR A 454 -16.77 0.50 18.28
CA THR A 454 -15.46 -0.12 18.11
C THR A 454 -14.86 0.19 16.75
N GLY A 455 -15.52 0.96 15.88
CA GLY A 455 -15.10 1.09 14.48
C GLY A 455 -15.22 -0.21 13.66
N GLU A 456 -15.54 -1.34 14.29
CA GLU A 456 -16.09 -2.51 13.62
C GLU A 456 -17.60 -2.32 13.52
N ALA A 457 -18.04 -1.82 12.36
CA ALA A 457 -19.28 -2.34 11.85
C ALA A 457 -19.09 -3.85 11.72
N SER A 458 -19.94 -4.63 12.41
CA SER A 458 -20.00 -6.08 12.35
C SER A 458 -19.66 -6.59 10.95
N VAL A 459 -18.65 -7.48 10.88
CA VAL A 459 -18.26 -8.19 9.66
C VAL A 459 -19.48 -8.96 9.14
N ASN A 460 -20.22 -8.35 8.22
CA ASN A 460 -21.14 -9.03 7.34
C ASN A 460 -20.56 -9.00 5.93
N LYS A 461 -20.53 -10.18 5.32
CA LYS A 461 -19.93 -10.51 4.03
C LYS A 461 -20.05 -9.37 3.02
N VAL A 462 -18.90 -9.00 2.44
CA VAL A 462 -18.75 -7.99 1.38
C VAL A 462 -19.87 -8.11 0.35
N GLY A 463 -20.68 -7.04 0.22
CA GLY A 463 -21.48 -6.76 -0.98
C GLY A 463 -23.00 -6.75 -0.84
N GLN A 464 -23.60 -7.08 0.31
CA GLN A 464 -25.07 -7.04 0.47
C GLN A 464 -25.53 -5.80 1.22
N THR A 465 -26.27 -4.93 0.52
CA THR A 465 -26.98 -3.77 1.06
C THR A 465 -28.46 -3.92 0.76
N TRP A 466 -29.32 -3.32 1.58
CA TRP A 466 -30.78 -3.30 1.39
C TRP A 466 -31.27 -1.87 1.23
N CYS A 467 -32.39 -1.71 0.54
CA CYS A 467 -33.07 -0.43 0.44
C CYS A 467 -34.29 -0.40 1.34
N VAL A 468 -34.37 0.56 2.26
CA VAL A 468 -35.48 0.68 3.21
C VAL A 468 -36.15 2.04 3.09
N ALA A 469 -37.45 2.09 3.39
CA ALA A 469 -38.20 3.34 3.47
C ALA A 469 -37.53 4.32 4.45
N ASN A 470 -37.52 5.60 4.07
CA ASN A 470 -37.11 6.68 4.95
C ASN A 470 -38.34 7.21 5.71
N GLY A 471 -38.51 6.83 6.98
CA GLY A 471 -39.63 7.28 7.81
C GLY A 471 -39.78 8.81 7.94
N ALA A 472 -38.73 9.58 7.65
CA ALA A 472 -38.77 11.04 7.64
C ALA A 472 -39.36 11.66 6.35
N ALA A 473 -39.55 10.87 5.28
CA ALA A 473 -40.01 11.37 3.98
C ALA A 473 -41.52 11.72 3.93
N GLY A 474 -42.28 11.29 4.93
CA GLY A 474 -43.73 11.51 5.04
C GLY A 474 -44.55 10.55 4.16
N ALA A 475 -45.79 10.27 4.59
CA ALA A 475 -46.62 9.21 3.99
C ALA A 475 -46.89 9.40 2.48
N LYS A 476 -47.06 10.65 2.01
CA LYS A 476 -47.34 10.92 0.59
C LYS A 476 -46.19 10.51 -0.33
N LYS A 477 -44.96 10.93 -0.02
CA LYS A 477 -43.77 10.56 -0.80
C LYS A 477 -43.51 9.06 -0.76
N LEU A 478 -43.79 8.44 0.39
CA LEU A 478 -43.57 7.01 0.56
C LEU A 478 -44.56 6.17 -0.25
N GLN A 479 -45.82 6.62 -0.36
CA GLN A 479 -46.81 6.00 -1.23
C GLN A 479 -46.45 6.16 -2.71
N GLU A 480 -46.02 7.35 -3.14
CA GLU A 480 -45.57 7.60 -4.53
C GLU A 480 -44.37 6.70 -4.90
N ALA A 481 -43.42 6.51 -3.99
CA ALA A 481 -42.28 5.62 -4.19
C ALA A 481 -42.69 4.13 -4.27
N LEU A 482 -43.63 3.70 -3.42
CA LEU A 482 -44.20 2.36 -3.44
C LEU A 482 -44.95 2.09 -4.76
N ASP A 483 -45.80 3.02 -5.19
CA ASP A 483 -46.57 2.92 -6.43
C ASP A 483 -45.64 2.83 -7.65
N TYR A 484 -44.59 3.66 -7.69
CA TYR A 484 -43.57 3.59 -8.74
C TYR A 484 -42.85 2.23 -8.72
N ALA A 485 -42.36 1.77 -7.56
CA ALA A 485 -41.64 0.51 -7.46
C ALA A 485 -42.48 -0.68 -7.95
N CYS A 486 -43.75 -0.77 -7.54
CA CYS A 486 -44.64 -1.86 -7.94
C CYS A 486 -45.20 -1.72 -9.36
N GLY A 487 -45.30 -0.50 -9.89
CA GLY A 487 -45.76 -0.21 -11.23
C GLY A 487 -44.61 -0.15 -12.24
N GLU A 488 -44.15 1.06 -12.55
CA GLU A 488 -43.14 1.32 -13.59
C GLU A 488 -41.77 0.70 -13.28
N GLY A 489 -41.39 0.66 -12.00
CA GLY A 489 -40.15 0.06 -11.52
C GLY A 489 -40.12 -1.47 -11.59
N LYS A 490 -41.29 -2.10 -11.77
CA LYS A 490 -41.44 -3.56 -11.92
C LYS A 490 -40.77 -4.37 -10.80
N ALA A 491 -40.80 -3.87 -9.56
CA ALA A 491 -40.43 -4.63 -8.37
C ALA A 491 -41.42 -5.78 -8.13
N ASP A 492 -40.96 -6.85 -7.47
CA ASP A 492 -41.88 -7.89 -7.02
C ASP A 492 -42.63 -7.42 -5.76
N CYS A 493 -43.89 -7.04 -5.96
CA CYS A 493 -44.80 -6.63 -4.89
C CYS A 493 -45.88 -7.66 -4.58
N SER A 494 -45.76 -8.89 -5.09
CA SER A 494 -46.65 -9.99 -4.71
C SER A 494 -46.59 -10.34 -3.21
N PRO A 495 -45.44 -10.24 -2.51
CA PRO A 495 -45.35 -10.66 -1.10
C PRO A 495 -45.98 -9.67 -0.11
N ILE A 496 -46.26 -8.43 -0.54
CA ILE A 496 -46.91 -7.39 0.28
C ILE A 496 -48.41 -7.29 0.05
N GLN A 497 -49.01 -8.19 -0.73
CA GLN A 497 -50.46 -8.24 -0.94
C GLN A 497 -51.17 -8.88 0.26
N LYS A 498 -52.45 -8.54 0.46
CA LYS A 498 -53.25 -9.04 1.58
C LYS A 498 -53.25 -10.58 1.64
N GLY A 499 -52.75 -11.14 2.75
CA GLY A 499 -52.64 -12.58 2.97
C GLY A 499 -51.28 -13.20 2.58
N ALA A 500 -50.32 -12.42 2.10
CA ALA A 500 -48.96 -12.86 1.78
C ALA A 500 -47.97 -12.62 2.95
N ALA A 501 -46.79 -13.24 2.85
CA ALA A 501 -45.81 -13.33 3.95
C ALA A 501 -45.25 -11.99 4.44
N CYS A 502 -45.25 -10.96 3.58
CA CYS A 502 -44.78 -9.61 3.89
C CYS A 502 -45.91 -8.58 4.03
N TYR A 503 -47.16 -9.05 4.17
CA TYR A 503 -48.29 -8.15 4.42
C TYR A 503 -48.26 -7.56 5.83
N ASP A 504 -47.82 -8.33 6.83
CA ASP A 504 -47.77 -7.91 8.23
C ASP A 504 -46.33 -7.55 8.67
N PRO A 505 -46.12 -6.37 9.31
CA PRO A 505 -47.13 -5.40 9.73
C PRO A 505 -47.72 -4.61 8.55
N ASN A 506 -49.05 -4.49 8.50
CA ASN A 506 -49.78 -3.74 7.48
C ASN A 506 -49.58 -2.22 7.66
N THR A 507 -48.40 -1.74 7.28
CA THR A 507 -47.98 -0.35 7.37
C THR A 507 -47.32 0.07 6.07
N LEU A 508 -47.52 1.34 5.71
CA LEU A 508 -46.94 1.92 4.50
C LEU A 508 -45.41 1.80 4.48
N GLU A 509 -44.76 1.96 5.63
CA GLU A 509 -43.30 1.85 5.75
C GLU A 509 -42.78 0.43 5.50
N ALA A 510 -43.47 -0.59 6.02
CA ALA A 510 -43.09 -1.98 5.79
C ALA A 510 -43.28 -2.39 4.31
N HIS A 511 -44.43 -2.04 3.73
CA HIS A 511 -44.74 -2.35 2.33
C HIS A 511 -43.82 -1.62 1.37
N ALA A 512 -43.58 -0.32 1.59
CA ALA A 512 -42.62 0.46 0.82
C ALA A 512 -41.22 -0.12 0.95
N SER A 513 -40.73 -0.40 2.16
CA SER A 513 -39.39 -0.98 2.35
C SER A 513 -39.19 -2.24 1.52
N TYR A 514 -40.18 -3.14 1.49
CA TYR A 514 -40.06 -4.39 0.72
C TYR A 514 -40.01 -4.14 -0.79
N ALA A 515 -40.93 -3.33 -1.32
CA ALA A 515 -40.99 -3.01 -2.75
C ALA A 515 -39.73 -2.28 -3.22
N LEU A 516 -39.24 -1.31 -2.44
CA LEU A 516 -38.04 -0.53 -2.74
C LEU A 516 -36.78 -1.40 -2.67
N ASN A 517 -36.69 -2.34 -1.72
CA ASN A 517 -35.62 -3.33 -1.70
C ASN A 517 -35.68 -4.24 -2.94
N SER A 518 -36.85 -4.77 -3.28
CA SER A 518 -37.02 -5.64 -4.45
C SER A 518 -36.57 -4.94 -5.74
N TYR A 519 -36.94 -3.66 -5.92
CA TYR A 519 -36.43 -2.81 -6.99
C TYR A 519 -34.90 -2.64 -6.94
N TYR A 520 -34.36 -2.29 -5.77
CA TYR A 520 -32.93 -2.05 -5.57
C TYR A 520 -32.07 -3.28 -5.86
N GLN A 521 -32.51 -4.47 -5.40
CA GLN A 521 -31.83 -5.73 -5.67
C GLN A 521 -31.89 -6.12 -7.14
N LYS A 522 -33.06 -5.98 -7.77
CA LYS A 522 -33.26 -6.26 -9.21
C LYS A 522 -32.36 -5.39 -10.09
N ASN A 523 -32.10 -4.15 -9.68
CA ASN A 523 -31.22 -3.22 -10.37
C ASN A 523 -29.76 -3.33 -9.92
N SER A 524 -29.36 -4.50 -9.40
CA SER A 524 -27.98 -4.82 -8.98
C SER A 524 -27.39 -3.80 -8.01
N ARG A 525 -28.21 -3.21 -7.14
CA ARG A 525 -27.78 -2.26 -6.09
C ARG A 525 -27.08 -1.01 -6.63
N ARG A 526 -27.31 -0.63 -7.89
CA ARG A 526 -26.66 0.53 -8.52
C ARG A 526 -26.89 1.81 -7.70
N SER A 527 -25.87 2.67 -7.60
CA SER A 527 -25.96 3.93 -6.84
C SER A 527 -27.15 4.78 -7.32
N GLY A 528 -27.90 5.37 -6.39
CA GLY A 528 -29.12 6.15 -6.67
C GLY A 528 -30.40 5.34 -6.83
N THR A 529 -30.34 4.02 -7.07
CA THR A 529 -31.55 3.18 -7.24
C THR A 529 -32.33 2.94 -5.93
N CYS A 530 -31.81 3.41 -4.81
CA CYS A 530 -32.47 3.40 -3.50
C CYS A 530 -32.92 4.80 -3.02
N ASP A 531 -32.68 5.86 -3.79
CA ASP A 531 -32.98 7.22 -3.33
C ASP A 531 -34.49 7.53 -3.36
N PHE A 532 -35.16 7.22 -4.48
CA PHE A 532 -36.59 7.51 -4.70
C PHE A 532 -36.99 8.95 -4.32
N GLY A 533 -36.15 9.95 -4.66
CA GLY A 533 -36.40 11.35 -4.31
C GLY A 533 -36.30 11.63 -2.81
N GLY A 534 -35.40 10.91 -2.13
CA GLY A 534 -35.22 10.91 -0.67
C GLY A 534 -36.22 10.09 0.14
N ALA A 535 -37.09 9.32 -0.53
CA ALA A 535 -38.09 8.47 0.11
C ALA A 535 -37.53 7.15 0.67
N ALA A 536 -36.31 6.78 0.31
CA ALA A 536 -35.62 5.61 0.84
C ALA A 536 -34.13 5.85 1.08
N LYS A 537 -33.51 4.91 1.80
CA LYS A 537 -32.09 4.93 2.15
C LYS A 537 -31.49 3.54 2.11
N VAL A 538 -30.21 3.48 1.76
CA VAL A 538 -29.44 2.23 1.78
C VAL A 538 -29.03 1.92 3.21
N ILE A 539 -29.25 0.67 3.62
CA ILE A 539 -28.80 0.14 4.91
C ILE A 539 -27.95 -1.12 4.68
N THR A 540 -27.06 -1.38 5.61
CA THR A 540 -26.10 -2.51 5.58
C THR A 540 -26.54 -3.67 6.46
N GLU A 541 -27.64 -3.51 7.18
CA GLU A 541 -28.27 -4.54 7.99
C GLU A 541 -29.59 -4.98 7.34
N SER A 542 -29.91 -6.27 7.42
CA SER A 542 -31.16 -6.78 6.87
C SER A 542 -32.35 -6.16 7.63
N PRO A 543 -33.27 -5.46 6.93
CA PRO A 543 -34.43 -4.86 7.56
C PRO A 543 -35.38 -5.93 8.10
N LYS A 544 -35.98 -5.68 9.26
CA LYS A 544 -36.92 -6.58 9.92
C LYS A 544 -38.28 -5.91 10.10
N PHE A 545 -39.24 -6.30 9.26
CA PHE A 545 -40.65 -5.90 9.41
C PHE A 545 -41.49 -7.16 9.57
N GLY A 546 -41.93 -7.46 10.79
CA GLY A 546 -42.67 -8.69 11.07
C GLY A 546 -41.86 -9.94 10.71
N ASN A 547 -42.51 -10.88 10.00
CA ASN A 547 -41.89 -12.11 9.50
C ASN A 547 -41.39 -11.98 8.05
N CYS A 548 -41.36 -10.76 7.50
CA CYS A 548 -40.99 -10.53 6.12
C CYS A 548 -39.49 -10.72 5.90
N GLU A 549 -39.12 -11.56 4.92
CA GLU A 549 -37.73 -11.81 4.54
C GLU A 549 -37.35 -10.99 3.31
N PHE A 550 -36.31 -10.16 3.44
CA PHE A 550 -35.86 -9.27 2.37
C PHE A 550 -34.79 -9.93 1.51
N SER A 551 -35.12 -10.16 0.24
CA SER A 551 -34.22 -10.83 -0.70
C SER A 551 -32.88 -10.09 -0.88
N THR A 552 -31.83 -10.87 -1.17
CA THR A 552 -30.45 -10.40 -1.36
C THR A 552 -29.93 -10.68 -2.77
N GLY A 553 -30.80 -10.83 -3.77
CA GLY A 553 -30.48 -11.05 -5.19
C GLY A 553 -29.24 -11.91 -5.47
N GLU A 554 -29.43 -13.21 -5.72
CA GLU A 554 -28.34 -14.06 -6.20
C GLU A 554 -27.91 -13.61 -7.61
N ALA A 555 -26.64 -13.24 -7.76
CA ALA A 555 -26.05 -12.97 -9.06
C ALA A 555 -25.88 -14.30 -9.81
N SER A 556 -26.81 -14.62 -10.70
CA SER A 556 -26.55 -15.60 -11.75
C SER A 556 -25.50 -15.03 -12.71
N GLU A 557 -24.40 -15.74 -12.90
CA GLU A 557 -23.46 -15.50 -14.00
C GLU A 557 -24.20 -15.46 -15.35
N SER A 558 -24.24 -14.30 -16.02
CA SER A 558 -24.19 -14.24 -17.48
C SER A 558 -23.98 -12.82 -18.04
N LYS A 559 -23.11 -12.76 -19.05
CA LYS A 559 -22.89 -11.74 -20.11
C LYS A 559 -22.75 -10.26 -19.68
N VAL A 560 -21.56 -9.72 -19.98
CA VAL A 560 -21.27 -8.27 -19.98
C VAL A 560 -22.25 -7.54 -20.89
N GLU A 561 -23.28 -6.90 -20.32
CA GLU A 561 -24.15 -5.98 -21.04
C GLU A 561 -23.33 -4.76 -21.48
N GLN A 562 -23.46 -4.37 -22.75
CA GLN A 562 -22.87 -3.14 -23.26
C GLN A 562 -23.67 -1.95 -22.71
N THR A 563 -22.98 -0.99 -22.11
CA THR A 563 -23.60 0.22 -21.54
C THR A 563 -22.97 1.47 -22.13
N TRP A 564 -23.74 2.55 -22.23
CA TRP A 564 -23.31 3.86 -22.72
C TRP A 564 -23.51 4.93 -21.66
N CYS A 565 -22.79 6.04 -21.77
CA CYS A 565 -22.99 7.20 -20.92
C CYS A 565 -23.65 8.33 -21.71
N VAL A 566 -24.77 8.87 -21.22
CA VAL A 566 -25.48 9.98 -21.88
C VAL A 566 -25.68 11.14 -20.92
N ALA A 567 -25.87 12.33 -21.48
CA ALA A 567 -26.23 13.51 -20.73
C ALA A 567 -27.51 13.28 -19.91
N ASN A 568 -27.52 13.83 -18.71
CA ASN A 568 -28.71 13.90 -17.88
C ASN A 568 -29.45 15.21 -18.18
N SER A 569 -30.54 15.15 -18.96
CA SER A 569 -31.34 16.31 -19.35
C SER A 569 -31.92 17.11 -18.17
N VAL A 570 -31.90 16.55 -16.95
CA VAL A 570 -32.37 17.22 -15.72
C VAL A 570 -31.27 18.09 -15.08
N ALA A 571 -30.00 17.92 -15.45
CA ALA A 571 -28.87 18.62 -14.84
C ALA A 571 -28.81 20.13 -15.19
N GLY A 572 -29.54 20.58 -16.20
CA GLY A 572 -29.58 21.98 -16.64
C GLY A 572 -28.35 22.41 -17.45
N ASP A 573 -28.55 23.34 -18.39
CA ASP A 573 -27.56 23.66 -19.44
C ASP A 573 -26.19 24.10 -18.90
N LYS A 574 -26.15 24.82 -17.78
CA LYS A 574 -24.88 25.30 -17.20
C LYS A 574 -24.00 24.15 -16.70
N ILE A 575 -24.58 23.22 -15.94
CA ILE A 575 -23.86 22.05 -15.41
C ILE A 575 -23.45 21.13 -16.56
N LEU A 576 -24.32 21.01 -17.57
CA LEU A 576 -24.06 20.18 -18.73
C LEU A 576 -22.93 20.74 -19.61
N GLN A 577 -22.83 22.06 -19.75
CA GLN A 577 -21.74 22.71 -20.47
C GLN A 577 -20.41 22.60 -19.72
N GLU A 578 -20.39 22.83 -18.40
CA GLU A 578 -19.17 22.68 -17.58
C GLU A 578 -18.65 21.24 -17.62
N ALA A 579 -19.55 20.24 -17.58
CA ALA A 579 -19.19 18.84 -17.72
C ALA A 579 -18.70 18.48 -19.13
N LEU A 580 -19.31 19.03 -20.18
CA LEU A 580 -18.87 18.86 -21.57
C LEU A 580 -17.46 19.46 -21.77
N ASP A 581 -17.22 20.66 -21.25
CA ASP A 581 -15.92 21.32 -21.32
C ASP A 581 -14.84 20.51 -20.60
N TYR A 582 -15.17 19.95 -19.43
CA TYR A 582 -14.30 19.01 -18.73
C TYR A 582 -14.04 17.77 -19.59
N ALA A 583 -15.07 17.10 -20.11
CA ALA A 583 -14.93 15.89 -20.91
C ALA A 583 -14.01 16.10 -22.12
N CYS A 584 -14.22 17.18 -22.88
CA CYS A 584 -13.46 17.50 -24.08
C CYS A 584 -12.08 18.10 -23.80
N GLY A 585 -11.89 18.73 -22.63
CA GLY A 585 -10.63 19.31 -22.19
C GLY A 585 -9.84 18.33 -21.31
N GLN A 586 -9.97 18.49 -19.99
CA GLN A 586 -9.16 17.76 -19.00
C GLN A 586 -9.47 16.26 -18.93
N GLY A 587 -10.71 15.86 -19.23
CA GLY A 587 -11.16 14.47 -19.25
C GLY A 587 -10.62 13.68 -20.44
N GLY A 588 -10.24 14.36 -21.53
CA GLY A 588 -9.61 13.73 -22.69
C GLY A 588 -10.54 12.80 -23.49
N ALA A 589 -11.83 13.10 -23.53
CA ALA A 589 -12.77 12.56 -24.52
C ALA A 589 -12.43 13.06 -25.93
N ASP A 590 -12.65 12.25 -26.96
CA ASP A 590 -12.58 12.71 -28.34
C ASP A 590 -13.86 13.48 -28.72
N CYS A 591 -13.73 14.80 -28.75
CA CYS A 591 -14.81 15.72 -29.12
C CYS A 591 -14.67 16.29 -30.54
N GLY A 592 -13.75 15.78 -31.36
CA GLY A 592 -13.67 16.15 -32.78
C GLY A 592 -14.97 15.87 -33.56
N PRO A 593 -15.65 14.73 -33.34
CA PRO A 593 -16.87 14.39 -34.07
C PRO A 593 -18.08 15.29 -33.83
N ILE A 594 -18.09 16.08 -32.75
CA ILE A 594 -19.18 17.01 -32.39
C ILE A 594 -18.89 18.47 -32.78
N GLN A 595 -17.80 18.74 -33.53
CA GLN A 595 -17.48 20.09 -34.02
C GLN A 595 -18.29 20.45 -35.27
N ASN A 596 -18.43 21.75 -35.56
CA ASN A 596 -19.20 22.25 -36.70
C ASN A 596 -18.76 21.61 -38.03
N GLY A 597 -19.70 20.96 -38.73
CA GLY A 597 -19.46 20.23 -39.98
C GLY A 597 -19.05 18.76 -39.82
N ALA A 598 -18.93 18.24 -38.59
CA ALA A 598 -18.57 16.85 -38.31
C ALA A 598 -19.80 15.92 -38.19
N LYS A 599 -19.56 14.60 -38.25
CA LYS A 599 -20.61 13.56 -38.35
C LYS A 599 -21.61 13.55 -37.16
N CYS A 600 -21.17 13.93 -35.97
CA CYS A 600 -21.98 13.98 -34.74
C CYS A 600 -22.38 15.41 -34.34
N TYR A 601 -22.22 16.38 -35.23
CA TYR A 601 -22.63 17.76 -34.96
C TYR A 601 -24.15 17.91 -34.89
N GLU A 602 -24.90 17.17 -35.71
CA GLU A 602 -26.36 17.24 -35.74
C GLU A 602 -27.03 16.09 -34.95
N PRO A 603 -28.03 16.38 -34.09
CA PRO A 603 -28.62 17.69 -33.83
C PRO A 603 -27.69 18.59 -33.01
N ASN A 604 -27.54 19.85 -33.44
CA ASN A 604 -26.71 20.84 -32.74
C ASN A 604 -27.34 21.30 -31.42
N THR A 605 -27.24 20.44 -30.42
CA THR A 605 -27.81 20.62 -29.08
C THR A 605 -26.78 20.22 -28.03
N LEU A 606 -26.79 20.93 -26.91
CA LEU A 606 -25.87 20.68 -25.80
C LEU A 606 -25.99 19.24 -25.27
N GLU A 607 -27.19 18.71 -25.19
CA GLU A 607 -27.46 17.33 -24.76
C GLU A 607 -26.85 16.28 -25.69
N ALA A 608 -26.96 16.46 -27.00
CA ALA A 608 -26.40 15.53 -27.98
C ALA A 608 -24.86 15.53 -27.95
N HIS A 609 -24.26 16.73 -27.90
CA HIS A 609 -22.81 16.89 -27.84
C HIS A 609 -22.22 16.36 -26.53
N ALA A 610 -22.84 16.69 -25.39
CA ALA A 610 -22.47 16.19 -24.07
C ALA A 610 -22.59 14.66 -23.99
N SER A 611 -23.69 14.09 -24.49
CA SER A 611 -23.87 12.63 -24.51
C SER A 611 -22.74 11.93 -25.26
N TYR A 612 -22.32 12.46 -26.41
CA TYR A 612 -21.23 11.87 -27.18
C TYR A 612 -19.89 11.93 -26.43
N ALA A 613 -19.55 13.10 -25.91
CA ALA A 613 -18.32 13.31 -25.16
C ALA A 613 -18.26 12.43 -23.89
N PHE A 614 -19.36 12.34 -23.15
CA PHE A 614 -19.46 11.52 -21.95
C PHE A 614 -19.35 10.03 -22.27
N ASN A 615 -20.01 9.56 -23.33
CA ASN A 615 -19.84 8.17 -23.75
C ASN A 615 -18.39 7.89 -24.15
N ASN A 616 -17.75 8.76 -24.93
CA ASN A 616 -16.36 8.57 -25.33
C ASN A 616 -15.43 8.47 -24.11
N TYR A 617 -15.55 9.39 -23.15
CA TYR A 617 -14.83 9.35 -21.88
C TYR A 617 -15.09 8.07 -21.09
N TYR A 618 -16.35 7.69 -20.94
CA TYR A 618 -16.78 6.52 -20.19
C TYR A 618 -16.24 5.21 -20.79
N GLN A 619 -16.28 5.06 -22.12
CA GLN A 619 -15.73 3.89 -22.79
C GLN A 619 -14.20 3.83 -22.69
N LYS A 620 -13.52 4.98 -22.87
CA LYS A 620 -12.06 5.09 -22.76
C LYS A 620 -11.56 4.72 -21.37
N ASN A 621 -12.33 5.03 -20.33
CA ASN A 621 -12.04 4.67 -18.94
C ASN A 621 -12.61 3.31 -18.53
N SER A 622 -12.83 2.41 -19.50
CA SER A 622 -13.26 1.03 -19.30
C SER A 622 -14.53 0.90 -18.46
N ARG A 623 -15.44 1.88 -18.54
CA ARG A 623 -16.72 1.89 -17.82
C ARG A 623 -16.58 1.79 -16.30
N ARG A 624 -15.45 2.23 -15.73
CA ARG A 624 -15.21 2.22 -14.28
C ARG A 624 -16.31 3.01 -13.56
N SER A 625 -16.73 2.50 -12.40
CA SER A 625 -17.77 3.13 -11.58
C SER A 625 -17.44 4.60 -11.31
N GLY A 626 -18.41 5.50 -11.51
CA GLY A 626 -18.26 6.96 -11.35
C GLY A 626 -17.77 7.71 -12.59
N THR A 627 -17.26 7.03 -13.62
CA THR A 627 -16.75 7.72 -14.84
C THR A 627 -17.87 8.21 -15.78
N CYS A 628 -19.13 7.91 -15.47
CA CYS A 628 -20.32 8.45 -16.12
C CYS A 628 -21.13 9.38 -15.20
N ASP A 629 -20.55 9.83 -14.08
CA ASP A 629 -21.28 10.68 -13.13
C ASP A 629 -21.24 12.16 -13.55
N PHE A 630 -20.05 12.67 -13.88
CA PHE A 630 -19.83 14.09 -14.24
C PHE A 630 -20.50 15.06 -13.26
N GLY A 631 -20.46 14.77 -11.95
CA GLY A 631 -21.12 15.61 -10.93
C GLY A 631 -22.65 15.58 -11.01
N GLY A 632 -23.23 14.48 -11.49
CA GLY A 632 -24.67 14.31 -11.75
C GLY A 632 -25.14 14.75 -13.14
N ALA A 633 -24.23 15.26 -13.99
CA ALA A 633 -24.53 15.74 -15.34
C ALA A 633 -24.76 14.62 -16.36
N ALA A 634 -24.47 13.36 -16.02
CA ALA A 634 -24.57 12.22 -16.93
C ALA A 634 -25.16 10.98 -16.23
N LYS A 635 -25.62 10.02 -17.04
CA LYS A 635 -26.20 8.75 -16.55
C LYS A 635 -25.86 7.59 -17.48
N VAL A 636 -25.70 6.41 -16.89
CA VAL A 636 -25.46 5.18 -17.65
C VAL A 636 -26.78 4.64 -18.20
N VAL A 637 -26.79 4.32 -19.49
CA VAL A 637 -27.92 3.68 -20.19
C VAL A 637 -27.49 2.34 -20.79
N THR A 638 -28.44 1.42 -20.91
CA THR A 638 -28.24 0.06 -21.44
C THR A 638 -28.72 -0.08 -22.89
N GLU A 639 -29.33 0.98 -23.44
CA GLU A 639 -29.74 1.05 -24.84
C GLU A 639 -28.83 2.03 -25.59
N SER A 640 -28.46 1.69 -26.82
CA SER A 640 -27.60 2.54 -27.65
C SER A 640 -28.26 3.91 -27.88
N PRO A 641 -27.62 5.02 -27.48
CA PRO A 641 -28.14 6.36 -27.71
C PRO A 641 -28.27 6.65 -29.22
N LYS A 642 -29.29 7.43 -29.60
CA LYS A 642 -29.52 7.86 -30.98
C LYS A 642 -29.72 9.36 -31.02
N PHE A 643 -28.65 10.08 -31.36
CA PHE A 643 -28.69 11.52 -31.63
C PHE A 643 -28.28 11.75 -33.08
N GLY A 644 -29.25 12.08 -33.93
CA GLY A 644 -29.02 12.27 -35.37
C GLY A 644 -28.34 11.06 -36.03
N ASN A 645 -27.29 11.31 -36.80
CA ASN A 645 -26.49 10.28 -37.48
C ASN A 645 -25.25 9.85 -36.67
N CYS A 646 -25.19 10.20 -35.39
CA CYS A 646 -24.03 9.94 -34.55
C CYS A 646 -24.01 8.50 -34.03
N GLU A 647 -22.84 7.84 -34.13
CA GLU A 647 -22.63 6.47 -33.67
C GLU A 647 -21.88 6.44 -32.33
N PHE A 648 -22.46 5.79 -31.32
CA PHE A 648 -21.93 5.68 -29.97
C PHE A 648 -21.19 4.34 -29.80
N SER A 649 -19.86 4.37 -29.75
CA SER A 649 -19.03 3.16 -29.69
C SER A 649 -19.16 2.39 -28.36
N THR A 650 -18.91 1.07 -28.40
CA THR A 650 -18.94 0.16 -27.24
C THR A 650 -17.60 -0.54 -26.97
N GLY A 651 -16.49 0.08 -27.39
CA GLY A 651 -15.13 -0.31 -26.97
C GLY A 651 -14.80 -1.80 -27.15
N ALA A 652 -14.77 -2.30 -28.40
CA ALA A 652 -13.91 -3.43 -28.74
C ALA A 652 -12.54 -2.87 -29.09
N VAL A 653 -11.54 -3.11 -28.25
CA VAL A 653 -10.17 -2.63 -28.47
C VAL A 653 -9.54 -3.44 -29.60
N THR A 654 -9.54 -2.91 -30.81
CA THR A 654 -8.52 -3.25 -31.79
C THR A 654 -7.22 -2.60 -31.34
N ALA A 655 -6.17 -3.41 -31.21
CA ALA A 655 -4.85 -2.96 -30.81
C ALA A 655 -4.32 -1.88 -31.77
N SER A 656 -4.08 -0.68 -31.27
CA SER A 656 -3.12 0.26 -31.88
C SER A 656 -2.63 1.32 -30.88
N LYS A 657 -1.33 1.23 -30.58
CA LYS A 657 -0.38 2.22 -29.99
C LYS A 657 -0.85 3.10 -28.81
N VAL A 658 -0.54 2.65 -27.59
CA VAL A 658 -0.46 3.48 -26.38
C VAL A 658 0.94 4.11 -26.24
N GLY A 659 0.99 5.36 -25.79
CA GLY A 659 2.05 5.79 -24.86
C GLY A 659 3.03 6.86 -25.33
N GLN A 660 2.59 8.09 -25.63
CA GLN A 660 3.46 9.27 -25.69
C GLN A 660 3.00 10.27 -24.63
N THR A 661 3.90 10.64 -23.71
CA THR A 661 3.68 11.67 -22.67
C THR A 661 4.85 12.63 -22.71
N TRP A 662 4.62 13.90 -22.36
CA TRP A 662 5.62 14.96 -22.35
C TRP A 662 5.74 15.57 -20.96
N CYS A 663 6.88 16.20 -20.69
CA CYS A 663 7.09 16.96 -19.46
C CYS A 663 7.09 18.45 -19.77
N VAL A 664 6.27 19.25 -19.08
CA VAL A 664 6.18 20.71 -19.30
C VAL A 664 6.39 21.46 -18.00
N ALA A 665 6.83 22.72 -18.10
CA ALA A 665 6.98 23.60 -16.96
C ALA A 665 5.65 23.78 -16.21
N ASN A 666 5.75 23.95 -14.90
CA ASN A 666 4.65 24.36 -14.05
C ASN A 666 4.74 25.88 -13.81
N SER A 667 3.88 26.66 -14.48
CA SER A 667 3.84 28.12 -14.35
C SER A 667 3.52 28.61 -12.93
N GLU A 668 2.93 27.76 -12.09
CA GLU A 668 2.64 28.06 -10.68
C GLU A 668 3.88 27.93 -9.76
N ALA A 669 5.00 27.39 -10.24
CA ALA A 669 6.19 27.14 -9.44
C ALA A 669 7.02 28.40 -9.11
N GLY A 670 6.76 29.52 -9.81
CA GLY A 670 7.49 30.78 -9.69
C GLY A 670 8.81 30.83 -10.48
N GLU A 671 9.16 32.01 -11.00
CA GLU A 671 10.27 32.22 -11.95
C GLU A 671 11.63 31.75 -11.41
N ALA A 672 11.97 32.04 -10.14
CA ALA A 672 13.25 31.65 -9.56
C ALA A 672 13.45 30.12 -9.49
N LYS A 673 12.37 29.39 -9.18
CA LYS A 673 12.38 27.92 -9.11
C LYS A 673 12.44 27.31 -10.52
N LEU A 674 11.74 27.93 -11.46
CA LEU A 674 11.71 27.50 -12.85
C LEU A 674 13.08 27.71 -13.52
N GLN A 675 13.76 28.83 -13.24
CA GLN A 675 15.12 29.11 -13.71
C GLN A 675 16.13 28.12 -13.14
N ALA A 676 16.12 27.88 -11.82
CA ALA A 676 17.03 26.92 -11.19
C ALA A 676 16.84 25.50 -11.74
N ALA A 677 15.60 25.10 -12.02
CA ALA A 677 15.29 23.81 -12.64
C ALA A 677 15.76 23.74 -14.10
N LEU A 678 15.60 24.81 -14.88
CA LEU A 678 16.11 24.91 -16.25
C LEU A 678 17.64 24.81 -16.28
N ASP A 679 18.32 25.53 -15.38
CA ASP A 679 19.79 25.50 -15.26
C ASP A 679 20.28 24.09 -14.94
N TYR A 680 19.61 23.38 -14.02
CA TYR A 680 19.89 21.98 -13.74
C TYR A 680 19.65 21.09 -14.96
N ALA A 681 18.50 21.21 -15.63
CA ALA A 681 18.17 20.39 -16.79
C ALA A 681 19.23 20.51 -17.89
N CYS A 682 19.66 21.74 -18.20
CA CYS A 682 20.64 22.03 -19.25
C CYS A 682 22.10 21.81 -18.82
N GLY A 683 22.39 21.83 -17.52
CA GLY A 683 23.70 21.56 -16.94
C GLY A 683 23.85 20.10 -16.52
N GLU A 684 23.76 19.84 -15.22
CA GLU A 684 24.01 18.53 -14.61
C GLU A 684 23.01 17.45 -15.05
N GLY A 685 21.78 17.83 -15.41
CA GLY A 685 20.73 16.93 -15.86
C GLY A 685 20.94 16.38 -17.28
N GLY A 686 21.74 17.03 -18.12
CA GLY A 686 22.07 16.52 -19.45
C GLY A 686 20.92 16.55 -20.48
N ALA A 687 19.93 17.44 -20.32
CA ALA A 687 18.95 17.74 -21.36
C ALA A 687 19.61 18.29 -22.63
N ASP A 688 19.00 18.13 -23.80
CA ASP A 688 19.44 18.79 -25.02
C ASP A 688 18.86 20.21 -25.12
N CYS A 689 19.63 21.19 -24.64
CA CYS A 689 19.20 22.60 -24.63
C CYS A 689 19.74 23.43 -25.81
N ARG A 690 20.32 22.80 -26.84
CA ARG A 690 20.73 23.50 -28.08
C ARG A 690 19.54 24.13 -28.81
N PRO A 691 18.36 23.49 -28.91
CA PRO A 691 17.22 24.04 -29.66
C PRO A 691 16.58 25.29 -29.05
N ILE A 692 16.85 25.59 -27.78
CA ILE A 692 16.32 26.78 -27.07
C ILE A 692 17.32 27.95 -27.01
N GLN A 693 18.46 27.88 -27.72
CA GLN A 693 19.41 28.99 -27.80
C GLN A 693 19.00 30.02 -28.86
N GLU A 694 19.43 31.28 -28.72
CA GLU A 694 19.11 32.37 -29.65
C GLU A 694 19.36 31.97 -31.12
N GLY A 695 18.35 32.18 -31.97
CA GLY A 695 18.39 31.79 -33.39
C GLY A 695 18.03 30.33 -33.69
N SER A 696 17.67 29.52 -32.69
CA SER A 696 17.26 28.11 -32.86
C SER A 696 15.74 27.92 -32.95
N THR A 697 15.31 26.74 -33.39
CA THR A 697 13.90 26.42 -33.72
C THR A 697 12.93 26.46 -32.53
N CYS A 698 13.43 26.33 -31.31
CA CYS A 698 12.64 26.37 -30.07
C CYS A 698 12.98 27.58 -29.18
N TYR A 699 13.64 28.59 -29.75
CA TYR A 699 13.91 29.84 -29.04
C TYR A 699 12.64 30.70 -28.86
N ASP A 700 11.75 30.69 -29.86
CA ASP A 700 10.52 31.50 -29.83
C ASP A 700 9.27 30.66 -29.46
N PRO A 701 8.44 31.12 -28.50
CA PRO A 701 8.55 32.40 -27.79
C PRO A 701 9.70 32.40 -26.78
N ASN A 702 10.44 33.52 -26.71
CA ASN A 702 11.54 33.72 -25.76
C ASN A 702 11.00 33.96 -24.34
N THR A 703 10.50 32.90 -23.71
CA THR A 703 10.00 32.90 -22.34
C THR A 703 10.63 31.76 -21.53
N LEU A 704 10.80 32.01 -20.24
CA LEU A 704 11.34 31.02 -19.31
C LEU A 704 10.51 29.73 -19.29
N GLU A 705 9.18 29.83 -19.38
CA GLU A 705 8.28 28.68 -19.41
C GLU A 705 8.44 27.82 -20.67
N ALA A 706 8.60 28.45 -21.85
CA ALA A 706 8.77 27.73 -23.10
C ALA A 706 10.12 27.00 -23.15
N HIS A 707 11.20 27.66 -22.73
CA HIS A 707 12.53 27.08 -22.68
C HIS A 707 12.63 25.96 -21.63
N ALA A 708 12.09 26.19 -20.43
CA ALA A 708 12.02 25.20 -19.36
C ALA A 708 11.20 23.96 -19.79
N SER A 709 10.03 24.15 -20.41
CA SER A 709 9.21 23.04 -20.89
C SER A 709 9.98 22.16 -21.89
N TYR A 710 10.72 22.75 -22.82
CA TYR A 710 11.52 21.98 -23.77
C TYR A 710 12.65 21.20 -23.08
N ALA A 711 13.41 21.86 -22.21
CA ALA A 711 14.51 21.25 -21.47
C ALA A 711 14.02 20.10 -20.57
N PHE A 712 12.90 20.31 -19.86
CA PHE A 712 12.29 19.29 -19.01
C PHE A 712 11.80 18.10 -19.81
N ASN A 713 11.15 18.34 -20.96
CA ASN A 713 10.77 17.24 -21.84
C ASN A 713 11.99 16.50 -22.37
N SER A 714 13.04 17.20 -22.80
CA SER A 714 14.26 16.55 -23.28
C SER A 714 14.88 15.63 -22.22
N TYR A 715 15.02 16.11 -20.99
CA TYR A 715 15.46 15.32 -19.84
C TYR A 715 14.54 14.12 -19.57
N TYR A 716 13.22 14.35 -19.52
CA TYR A 716 12.21 13.33 -19.26
C TYR A 716 12.24 12.20 -20.31
N GLN A 717 12.38 12.54 -21.59
CA GLN A 717 12.46 11.57 -22.67
C GLN A 717 13.78 10.77 -22.64
N LYS A 718 14.93 11.43 -22.41
CA LYS A 718 16.23 10.76 -22.27
C LYS A 718 16.24 9.76 -21.12
N ASN A 719 15.52 10.06 -20.05
CA ASN A 719 15.38 9.19 -18.89
C ASN A 719 14.23 8.18 -19.02
N SER A 720 13.81 7.87 -20.26
CA SER A 720 12.75 6.89 -20.57
C SER A 720 11.45 7.12 -19.80
N ARG A 721 11.14 8.38 -19.46
CA ARG A 721 9.91 8.78 -18.77
C ARG A 721 9.73 8.12 -17.41
N ARG A 722 10.83 7.78 -16.73
CA ARG A 722 10.79 7.18 -15.38
C ARG A 722 10.04 8.09 -14.41
N SER A 723 9.27 7.51 -13.50
CA SER A 723 8.52 8.26 -12.49
C SER A 723 9.44 9.20 -11.70
N GLY A 724 9.02 10.45 -11.48
CA GLY A 724 9.81 11.50 -10.83
C GLY A 724 10.75 12.29 -11.74
N THR A 725 11.06 11.83 -12.96
CA THR A 725 11.96 12.57 -13.89
C THR A 725 11.34 13.83 -14.51
N CYS A 726 10.05 14.06 -14.26
CA CYS A 726 9.33 15.28 -14.62
C CYS A 726 8.93 16.14 -13.40
N ASP A 727 9.52 15.89 -12.23
CA ASP A 727 9.15 16.62 -11.02
C ASP A 727 9.92 17.96 -10.92
N PHE A 728 11.24 17.96 -11.12
CA PHE A 728 12.11 19.14 -10.97
C PHE A 728 11.84 19.92 -9.66
N GLY A 729 11.61 19.19 -8.56
CA GLY A 729 11.25 19.79 -7.26
C GLY A 729 9.86 20.43 -7.25
N GLY A 730 8.95 20.01 -8.12
CA GLY A 730 7.63 20.59 -8.37
C GLY A 730 7.60 21.73 -9.41
N ALA A 731 8.69 21.94 -10.16
CA ALA A 731 8.77 22.94 -11.22
C ALA A 731 8.20 22.47 -12.57
N ALA A 732 7.81 21.20 -12.69
CA ALA A 732 7.30 20.61 -13.92
C ALA A 732 6.17 19.60 -13.67
N LYS A 733 5.44 19.23 -14.73
CA LYS A 733 4.33 18.28 -14.70
C LYS A 733 4.22 17.47 -15.99
N VAL A 734 3.75 16.22 -15.88
CA VAL A 734 3.54 15.33 -17.02
C VAL A 734 2.21 15.66 -17.71
N VAL A 735 2.25 15.78 -19.03
CA VAL A 735 1.06 15.96 -19.88
C VAL A 735 0.97 14.86 -20.94
N THR A 736 -0.25 14.50 -21.30
CA THR A 736 -0.54 13.45 -22.30
C THR A 736 -0.88 14.02 -23.67
N GLN A 737 -0.96 15.34 -23.79
CA GLN A 737 -1.13 16.05 -25.05
C GLN A 737 0.21 16.67 -25.45
N SER A 738 0.50 16.67 -26.76
CA SER A 738 1.74 17.28 -27.28
C SER A 738 1.75 18.77 -26.94
N PRO A 739 2.72 19.27 -26.17
CA PRO A 739 2.83 20.68 -25.89
C PRO A 739 3.13 21.47 -27.16
N LYS A 740 2.66 22.72 -27.21
CA LYS A 740 2.91 23.65 -28.32
C LYS A 740 3.28 25.01 -27.75
N PHE A 741 4.58 25.33 -27.79
CA PHE A 741 5.10 26.68 -27.56
C PHE A 741 5.68 27.17 -28.88
N GLY A 742 5.05 28.16 -29.50
CA GLY A 742 5.44 28.63 -30.83
C GLY A 742 5.43 27.50 -31.86
N ASN A 743 6.47 27.46 -32.70
CA ASN A 743 6.68 26.41 -33.71
C ASN A 743 7.59 25.27 -33.22
N CYS A 744 7.88 25.22 -31.92
CA CYS A 744 8.80 24.24 -31.36
C CYS A 744 8.22 22.83 -31.34
N GLU A 745 8.92 21.86 -31.94
CA GLU A 745 8.58 20.45 -31.87
C GLU A 745 9.30 19.75 -30.72
N TYR A 746 8.52 19.15 -29.82
CA TYR A 746 9.04 18.48 -28.64
C TYR A 746 9.49 17.06 -28.98
N PRO A 747 10.68 16.63 -28.53
CA PRO A 747 11.14 15.27 -28.75
C PRO A 747 10.18 14.27 -28.09
N THR A 748 9.97 13.14 -28.77
CA THR A 748 9.09 12.05 -28.30
C THR A 748 9.87 10.80 -27.90
N SER A 749 11.19 10.78 -28.11
CA SER A 749 12.13 9.75 -27.66
C SER A 749 13.56 10.26 -27.89
N TYR A 750 14.53 9.66 -27.19
CA TYR A 750 15.97 9.83 -27.45
C TYR A 750 16.64 8.47 -27.57
#